data_AF-A0A7C2BL72-F1
#
_entry.id   AF-A0A7C2BL72-F1
#
_cell.length_a   1.000
_cell.length_b   1.000
_cell.length_c   1.000
_cell.angle_alpha   90.00
_cell.angle_beta   90.00
_cell.angle_gamma   90.00
#
_symmetry.space_group_name_H-M   'P 1'
#
loop_
_entity.id
_entity.type
_entity.pdbx_description
1 polymer ?
#
loop_
_entity_poly.entity_id
_entity_poly.type
_entity_poly.pdbx_seq_one_letter_code
_entity_poly.pdbx_strand_id
1 'polypeptide(L)'
;MNKAFITISLVTLILTSILNTLVFFGDSQEWVIENVSFKSSANTPVYPGSRGAQLVLEARYNGVLNATSPIACLSGIPEAFTALSKCSISYDGENKPLTQIGAGEIARFIFSLDVDRNAQPGLYEMGVNITYYTTEGGLQYSLLPITVEIIELPPLEITTEAAYFTPYAYPGANNVGLAVKIRNNGSTSILVLDASVSFPDLVTPSSANVSLAGIQPGESATIYVQGLTISPHAQPGEYLISIRLNATLTTPDGIRYSSSTTVQATVSVYESPGINLEILDYGFTADTVLSGLNNTNIYVTIQSYESGVVSIIYYRAEIFNAFFQNKSQVKIGELNAVLNYLDTYSFLVDGVSIVEGSDSVLVLLTLNSQVSREGATFPSSINITLYMPVASRVLSINVSRVEWASVNAYPSSTGNTLVVSVLNLESFNLRDVTATLNLPSVFYPQTITVYNAVINAYSALEISFPGIAVSSTAQPGRYPAEITIHGFIVNNDGSTCLVTLVFNIEVVISDLDQLNQFTPELKILDYYWGDGTPIHVYPGNSRAPLTITLQNIGLFSVSDVVVSLEPVDSDVTVLNTRVFCSLGLNPGGVCSAVFYIDLSNSIPGNKEFVVNVTYYVNAFNTAVFFETTRTISVTLPSHPAGEGVVLAEYRWLNNYPAYPGSEKASYFFSIVNLEAYPVYSMWIELKTPEGVKISQGYPQRIYVAGPVQSLQTLSYSIPLDISGNLTPGVYSGLIVIEYYLQTMGGGVRKTVSFPVELFIQDASSAFSLISYGWLSGEPSPPTKGVKYMLIFRNENIPTMTNPMLKLQLPQGITDAATGEASTNVTPITMPGGLSGTTSLAQLVQYITGGLPGSAGLPGQSSSYGKGDIIAFILNLNVEAGVRDRLQITGTIEFVDHWGSTYRQPVSIPLIIRGSPVLIEVNVTSPLIVFNNGTGMLELEINNPSSYSAYEVYVALTPLTGNAVPQGNVKYVPVLPGNTRQILRYEVVYNPVSISVGAGVSATPSSAAFTVTLIYKDPSGYVKMLNNTVAAVIKPFIELQVADETNAKYSDGVLTVNGLLYNVGVSQARSVMVFLKYGDKEVKTLMGDLDPGSQSPFRLEIRNIGLTNETCTLIVSYRDNFNVEYSITKEVSITVIQPSPTLTTPPTPAQIPYIVIIAIISLFLVGVFMLIYRLLSKYKISMVER
;
A
#
# COMPACT_ATOMS: atom_id res chain seq x y z
N MET A 1 118.92 73.43 -16.67
CA MET A 1 117.70 74.07 -17.23
C MET A 1 117.30 73.31 -18.49
N ASN A 2 116.01 73.13 -18.78
CA ASN A 2 115.40 72.37 -19.92
C ASN A 2 114.81 70.96 -19.72
N LYS A 3 114.49 70.49 -18.50
CA LYS A 3 113.60 69.31 -18.34
C LYS A 3 112.42 69.46 -17.36
N ALA A 4 112.28 70.62 -16.69
CA ALA A 4 111.19 70.88 -15.74
C ALA A 4 110.02 71.70 -16.32
N PHE A 5 110.21 72.38 -17.46
CA PHE A 5 109.20 73.30 -18.02
C PHE A 5 108.19 72.62 -18.97
N ILE A 6 108.60 71.50 -19.59
CA ILE A 6 107.75 70.75 -20.54
C ILE A 6 106.75 69.85 -19.77
N THR A 7 107.14 69.31 -18.61
CA THR A 7 106.29 68.46 -17.78
C THR A 7 105.19 69.25 -17.07
N ILE A 8 105.44 70.50 -16.67
CA ILE A 8 104.42 71.35 -16.04
C ILE A 8 103.39 71.82 -17.06
N SER A 9 103.80 72.17 -18.30
CA SER A 9 102.85 72.61 -19.34
C SER A 9 101.97 71.48 -19.89
N LEU A 10 102.45 70.23 -19.88
CA LEU A 10 101.62 69.09 -20.31
C LEU A 10 100.62 68.68 -19.23
N VAL A 11 100.97 68.80 -17.94
CA VAL A 11 100.04 68.54 -16.82
C VAL A 11 98.99 69.64 -16.70
N THR A 12 99.30 70.91 -16.97
CA THR A 12 98.28 71.97 -17.01
C THR A 12 97.38 71.92 -18.24
N LEU A 13 97.82 71.43 -19.41
CA LEU A 13 96.93 71.24 -20.57
C LEU A 13 95.99 70.03 -20.43
N ILE A 14 96.44 68.98 -19.72
CA ILE A 14 95.60 67.81 -19.41
C ILE A 14 94.61 68.15 -18.28
N LEU A 15 95.00 68.97 -17.29
CA LEU A 15 94.03 69.43 -16.28
C LEU A 15 93.00 70.43 -16.82
N THR A 16 93.31 71.26 -17.82
CA THR A 16 92.33 72.21 -18.39
C THR A 16 91.40 71.59 -19.43
N SER A 17 91.72 70.42 -20.00
CA SER A 17 90.82 69.66 -20.89
C SER A 17 89.86 68.71 -20.17
N ILE A 18 90.10 68.41 -18.89
CA ILE A 18 89.21 67.58 -18.04
C ILE A 18 88.16 68.43 -17.30
N LEU A 19 88.29 69.77 -17.30
CA LEU A 19 87.41 70.69 -16.57
C LEU A 19 86.31 71.36 -17.43
N ASN A 20 86.15 71.00 -18.72
CA ASN A 20 85.15 71.60 -19.62
C ASN A 20 84.23 70.60 -20.34
N THR A 21 83.80 69.56 -19.62
CA THR A 21 82.49 68.93 -19.88
C THR A 21 81.69 68.94 -18.58
N LEU A 22 81.19 70.13 -18.23
CA LEU A 22 79.99 70.22 -17.41
C LEU A 22 78.86 69.60 -18.24
N VAL A 23 78.59 68.32 -18.03
CA VAL A 23 77.26 67.79 -18.33
C VAL A 23 76.35 68.46 -17.32
N PHE A 24 75.60 69.46 -17.79
CA PHE A 24 74.52 70.07 -17.04
C PHE A 24 73.44 68.99 -16.82
N PHE A 25 73.51 68.31 -15.68
CA PHE A 25 72.37 67.63 -15.09
C PHE A 25 71.52 68.70 -14.41
N GLY A 26 70.73 69.41 -15.21
CA GLY A 26 69.66 70.27 -14.69
C GLY A 26 68.33 69.55 -14.87
N ASP A 27 67.48 69.55 -13.85
CA ASP A 27 66.06 69.28 -14.08
C ASP A 27 65.54 70.38 -15.01
N SER A 28 65.32 70.00 -16.26
CA SER A 28 65.02 70.94 -17.34
C SER A 28 63.60 71.53 -17.23
N GLN A 29 62.71 70.91 -16.44
CA GLN A 29 61.26 71.21 -16.39
C GLN A 29 60.60 71.36 -17.78
N GLU A 30 61.19 70.73 -18.80
CA GLU A 30 60.72 70.83 -20.18
C GLU A 30 59.57 69.87 -20.48
N TRP A 31 59.20 69.00 -19.54
CA TRP A 31 58.09 68.07 -19.68
C TRP A 31 56.95 68.46 -18.76
N VAL A 32 55.72 68.43 -19.29
CA VAL A 32 54.49 68.68 -18.51
C VAL A 32 53.57 67.48 -18.68
N ILE A 33 53.07 66.95 -17.57
CA ILE A 33 52.07 65.88 -17.60
C ILE A 33 50.73 66.46 -18.07
N GLU A 34 50.22 65.96 -19.19
CA GLU A 34 48.90 66.33 -19.70
C GLU A 34 47.82 65.39 -19.18
N ASN A 35 48.14 64.10 -19.06
CA ASN A 35 47.19 63.09 -18.63
C ASN A 35 47.88 61.93 -17.91
N VAL A 36 47.23 61.44 -16.87
CA VAL A 36 47.61 60.21 -16.15
C VAL A 36 46.38 59.32 -16.10
N SER A 37 46.46 58.16 -16.73
CA SER A 37 45.40 57.15 -16.69
C SER A 37 45.93 55.90 -16.00
N PHE A 38 45.26 55.47 -14.94
CA PHE A 38 45.59 54.24 -14.24
C PHE A 38 44.38 53.31 -14.23
N LYS A 39 44.48 52.20 -14.95
CA LYS A 39 43.39 51.25 -15.18
C LYS A 39 43.86 49.83 -14.94
N SER A 40 42.95 48.97 -14.51
CA SER A 40 43.23 47.53 -14.38
C SER A 40 43.48 46.90 -15.76
N SER A 41 43.93 45.65 -15.76
CA SER A 41 44.07 44.85 -16.99
C SER A 41 42.73 44.63 -17.73
N ALA A 42 41.59 44.82 -17.06
CA ALA A 42 40.25 44.76 -17.63
C ALA A 42 39.65 46.15 -17.97
N ASN A 43 40.48 47.20 -17.98
CA ASN A 43 40.07 48.59 -18.21
C ASN A 43 39.03 49.12 -17.19
N THR A 44 39.02 48.56 -15.98
CA THR A 44 38.22 49.04 -14.84
C THR A 44 39.07 49.90 -13.90
N PRO A 45 38.50 50.53 -12.85
CA PRO A 45 39.33 51.07 -11.77
C PRO A 45 40.26 50.01 -11.18
N VAL A 46 41.34 50.48 -10.56
CA VAL A 46 42.34 49.62 -9.92
C VAL A 46 41.98 49.43 -8.45
N TYR A 47 41.88 48.17 -8.03
CA TYR A 47 41.56 47.76 -6.66
C TYR A 47 42.77 47.13 -5.96
N PRO A 48 42.76 46.99 -4.62
CA PRO A 48 43.77 46.20 -3.91
C PRO A 48 43.87 44.78 -4.48
N GLY A 49 45.07 44.35 -4.85
CA GLY A 49 45.31 43.03 -5.44
C GLY A 49 45.25 42.97 -6.98
N SER A 50 44.96 44.09 -7.66
CA SER A 50 44.99 44.15 -9.14
C SER A 50 46.36 43.74 -9.68
N ARG A 51 46.38 42.90 -10.71
CA ARG A 51 47.60 42.47 -11.39
C ARG A 51 47.68 43.03 -12.79
N GLY A 52 48.86 43.52 -13.17
CA GLY A 52 49.12 44.10 -14.48
C GLY A 52 48.32 45.37 -14.77
N ALA A 53 47.99 46.17 -13.76
CA ALA A 53 47.34 47.45 -13.94
C ALA A 53 48.21 48.38 -14.80
N GLN A 54 47.63 49.00 -15.82
CA GLN A 54 48.33 49.87 -16.75
C GLN A 54 48.27 51.32 -16.28
N LEU A 55 49.44 51.89 -16.05
CA LEU A 55 49.65 53.32 -15.86
C LEU A 55 50.13 53.91 -17.19
N VAL A 56 49.28 54.72 -17.80
CA VAL A 56 49.57 55.45 -19.03
C VAL A 56 49.78 56.92 -18.71
N LEU A 57 50.96 57.42 -19.03
CA LEU A 57 51.38 58.80 -18.83
C LEU A 57 51.49 59.48 -20.18
N GLU A 58 50.79 60.58 -20.39
CA GLU A 58 50.94 61.43 -21.56
C GLU A 58 51.59 62.72 -21.12
N ALA A 59 52.83 62.95 -21.59
CA ALA A 59 53.61 64.11 -21.23
C ALA A 59 53.90 64.92 -22.50
N ARG A 60 53.57 66.22 -22.47
CA ARG A 60 53.93 67.16 -23.53
C ARG A 60 55.34 67.67 -23.30
N TYR A 61 56.14 67.64 -24.36
CA TYR A 61 57.47 68.21 -24.37
C TYR A 61 57.42 69.69 -24.78
N ASN A 62 58.00 70.59 -24.00
CA ASN A 62 58.01 72.04 -24.19
C ASN A 62 59.45 72.59 -24.38
N GLY A 63 60.44 71.71 -24.55
CA GLY A 63 61.82 72.14 -24.74
C GLY A 63 62.06 72.81 -26.08
N VAL A 64 63.13 73.61 -26.17
CA VAL A 64 63.46 74.40 -27.36
C VAL A 64 64.12 73.56 -28.46
N LEU A 65 64.79 72.46 -28.08
CA LEU A 65 65.47 71.51 -28.97
C LEU A 65 64.71 70.19 -28.99
N ASN A 66 64.66 69.47 -30.11
CA ASN A 66 63.96 68.18 -30.14
C ASN A 66 64.59 67.17 -29.15
N ALA A 67 63.76 66.48 -28.38
CA ALA A 67 64.17 65.39 -27.51
C ALA A 67 64.26 64.08 -28.31
N THR A 68 65.32 63.31 -28.10
CA THR A 68 65.60 62.05 -28.79
C THR A 68 65.68 60.90 -27.79
N SER A 69 65.05 59.78 -28.17
CA SER A 69 64.85 58.57 -27.36
C SER A 69 64.40 58.85 -25.91
N PRO A 70 63.26 59.53 -25.68
CA PRO A 70 62.78 59.74 -24.32
C PRO A 70 62.42 58.42 -23.64
N ILE A 71 62.93 58.22 -22.44
CA ILE A 71 62.66 57.06 -21.58
C ILE A 71 62.18 57.59 -20.23
N ALA A 72 60.99 57.17 -19.83
CA ALA A 72 60.41 57.49 -18.53
C ALA A 72 60.61 56.32 -17.56
N CYS A 73 61.17 56.58 -16.38
CA CYS A 73 61.33 55.60 -15.32
C CYS A 73 60.57 56.02 -14.07
N LEU A 74 59.82 55.10 -13.46
CA LEU A 74 59.15 55.32 -12.18
C LEU A 74 60.17 55.41 -11.05
N SER A 75 59.96 56.34 -10.13
CA SER A 75 60.80 56.65 -8.98
C SER A 75 59.90 56.89 -7.75
N GLY A 76 60.37 56.52 -6.56
CA GLY A 76 59.57 56.65 -5.34
C GLY A 76 58.27 55.81 -5.36
N ILE A 77 58.30 54.62 -5.97
CA ILE A 77 57.14 53.70 -6.03
C ILE A 77 56.76 53.30 -4.58
N PRO A 78 55.51 53.56 -4.13
CA PRO A 78 55.06 53.18 -2.79
C PRO A 78 55.09 51.66 -2.58
N GLU A 79 55.26 51.21 -1.33
CA GLU A 79 55.32 49.77 -0.99
C GLU A 79 54.09 48.97 -1.43
N ALA A 80 52.95 49.63 -1.61
CA ALA A 80 51.71 49.06 -2.12
C ALA A 80 51.78 48.61 -3.60
N PHE A 81 52.83 48.97 -4.35
CA PHE A 81 52.96 48.68 -5.77
C PHE A 81 54.24 47.90 -6.10
N THR A 82 54.14 46.95 -7.01
CA THR A 82 55.28 46.27 -7.64
C THR A 82 55.27 46.54 -9.14
N ALA A 83 56.24 47.31 -9.63
CA ALA A 83 56.38 47.57 -11.06
C ALA A 83 57.00 46.37 -11.79
N LEU A 84 56.28 45.81 -12.77
CA LEU A 84 56.77 44.74 -13.65
C LEU A 84 57.85 45.25 -14.60
N SER A 85 57.74 46.50 -15.03
CA SER A 85 58.82 47.27 -15.67
C SER A 85 58.92 48.64 -15.01
N LYS A 86 60.13 49.00 -14.56
CA LYS A 86 60.39 50.30 -13.94
C LYS A 86 60.50 51.43 -14.96
N CYS A 87 60.74 51.12 -16.24
CA CYS A 87 60.94 52.12 -17.29
C CYS A 87 60.10 51.79 -18.53
N SER A 88 59.63 52.84 -19.22
CA SER A 88 58.93 52.80 -20.50
C SER A 88 59.65 53.68 -21.50
N ILE A 89 59.81 53.19 -22.73
CA ILE A 89 60.13 54.04 -23.88
C ILE A 89 58.91 54.92 -24.22
N SER A 90 59.13 55.98 -24.99
CA SER A 90 58.07 56.83 -25.53
C SER A 90 57.34 56.20 -26.71
N TYR A 91 56.03 56.40 -26.77
CA TYR A 91 55.14 56.00 -27.85
C TYR A 91 54.36 57.20 -28.39
N ASP A 92 53.94 57.12 -29.66
CA ASP A 92 53.01 58.09 -30.26
C ASP A 92 51.55 57.76 -29.93
N GLY A 93 50.62 58.58 -30.41
CA GLY A 93 49.17 58.37 -30.24
C GLY A 93 48.65 57.05 -30.85
N GLU A 94 49.44 56.38 -31.69
CA GLU A 94 49.16 55.08 -32.30
C GLU A 94 49.94 53.92 -31.64
N ASN A 95 50.57 54.16 -30.48
CA ASN A 95 51.41 53.21 -29.75
C ASN A 95 52.66 52.72 -30.52
N LYS A 96 53.19 53.50 -31.47
CA LYS A 96 54.48 53.21 -32.13
C LYS A 96 55.65 53.83 -31.35
N PRO A 97 56.80 53.14 -31.24
CA PRO A 97 57.98 53.68 -30.58
C PRO A 97 58.41 55.02 -31.19
N LEU A 98 58.53 56.03 -30.35
CA LEU A 98 58.81 57.42 -30.72
C LEU A 98 60.28 57.70 -30.45
N THR A 99 61.10 57.89 -31.50
CA THR A 99 62.56 58.08 -31.36
C THR A 99 62.98 59.54 -31.28
N GLN A 100 62.10 60.48 -31.67
CA GLN A 100 62.34 61.92 -31.62
C GLN A 100 61.02 62.68 -31.45
N ILE A 101 60.97 63.62 -30.51
CA ILE A 101 59.79 64.44 -30.18
C ILE A 101 60.13 65.93 -30.22
N GLY A 102 59.28 66.72 -30.86
CA GLY A 102 59.40 68.17 -30.98
C GLY A 102 58.66 68.94 -29.89
N ALA A 103 58.91 70.25 -29.83
CA ALA A 103 58.21 71.15 -28.92
C ALA A 103 56.69 71.16 -29.22
N GLY A 104 55.87 70.95 -28.19
CA GLY A 104 54.42 70.88 -28.26
C GLY A 104 53.84 69.47 -28.49
N GLU A 105 54.67 68.48 -28.82
CA GLU A 105 54.23 67.10 -29.06
C GLU A 105 54.10 66.31 -27.75
N ILE A 106 53.26 65.27 -27.77
CA ILE A 106 52.97 64.42 -26.60
C ILE A 106 53.64 63.06 -26.77
N ALA A 107 54.42 62.65 -25.78
CA ALA A 107 54.89 61.27 -25.64
C ALA A 107 54.00 60.51 -24.68
N ARG A 108 53.60 59.30 -25.07
CA ARG A 108 52.92 58.35 -24.21
C ARG A 108 53.92 57.36 -23.61
N PHE A 109 53.86 57.14 -22.31
CA PHE A 109 54.65 56.12 -21.59
C PHE A 109 53.71 55.15 -20.89
N ILE A 110 53.99 53.86 -20.96
CA ILE A 110 53.10 52.81 -20.46
C ILE A 110 53.86 51.94 -19.47
N PHE A 111 53.36 51.85 -18.24
CA PHE A 111 53.92 51.03 -17.17
C PHE A 111 52.89 49.98 -16.73
N SER A 112 53.37 48.81 -16.31
CA SER A 112 52.53 47.77 -15.71
C SER A 112 52.89 47.61 -14.24
N LEU A 113 51.89 47.81 -13.38
CA LEU A 113 51.99 47.78 -11.93
C LEU A 113 51.09 46.69 -11.36
N ASP A 114 51.62 45.90 -10.43
CA ASP A 114 50.83 45.05 -9.55
C ASP A 114 50.57 45.81 -8.24
N VAL A 115 49.36 45.66 -7.69
CA VAL A 115 48.95 46.26 -6.42
C VAL A 115 48.91 45.17 -5.34
N ASP A 116 49.48 45.44 -4.17
CA ASP A 116 49.39 44.52 -3.03
C ASP A 116 47.92 44.34 -2.59
N ARG A 117 47.52 43.12 -2.22
CA ARG A 117 46.13 42.85 -1.81
C ARG A 117 45.73 43.61 -0.54
N ASN A 118 46.69 44.00 0.29
CA ASN A 118 46.48 44.69 1.55
C ASN A 118 46.70 46.22 1.42
N ALA A 119 46.90 46.72 0.20
CA ALA A 119 46.96 48.15 -0.07
C ALA A 119 45.67 48.84 0.40
N GLN A 120 45.80 49.98 1.07
CA GLN A 120 44.64 50.77 1.51
C GLN A 120 44.08 51.56 0.32
N PRO A 121 42.75 51.67 0.15
CA PRO A 121 42.16 52.56 -0.83
C PRO A 121 42.59 54.02 -0.59
N GLY A 122 42.83 54.77 -1.67
CA GLY A 122 43.26 56.17 -1.61
C GLY A 122 44.18 56.60 -2.75
N LEU A 123 44.67 57.83 -2.65
CA LEU A 123 45.61 58.43 -3.59
C LEU A 123 47.06 58.15 -3.16
N TYR A 124 47.86 57.70 -4.12
CA TYR A 124 49.27 57.38 -3.94
C TYR A 124 50.11 58.25 -4.86
N GLU A 125 51.10 58.92 -4.30
CA GLU A 125 52.05 59.72 -5.06
C GLU A 125 53.27 58.89 -5.46
N MET A 126 53.73 59.06 -6.69
CA MET A 126 55.00 58.54 -7.17
C MET A 126 55.62 59.53 -8.17
N GLY A 127 56.93 59.44 -8.41
CA GLY A 127 57.62 60.30 -9.37
C GLY A 127 57.90 59.59 -10.68
N VAL A 128 57.83 60.30 -11.81
CA VAL A 128 58.34 59.83 -13.09
C VAL A 128 59.57 60.64 -13.47
N ASN A 129 60.67 59.94 -13.75
CA ASN A 129 61.89 60.53 -14.26
C ASN A 129 61.98 60.30 -15.78
N ILE A 130 61.74 61.34 -16.58
CA ILE A 130 61.87 61.30 -18.04
C ILE A 130 63.29 61.71 -18.41
N THR A 131 64.08 60.77 -18.92
CA THR A 131 65.44 60.99 -19.42
C THR A 131 65.44 61.02 -20.94
N TYR A 132 66.13 61.98 -21.55
CA TYR A 132 66.16 62.15 -23.01
C TYR A 132 67.44 62.86 -23.45
N TYR A 133 67.80 62.72 -24.72
CA TYR A 133 68.92 63.45 -25.31
C TYR A 133 68.42 64.61 -26.17
N THR A 134 69.02 65.79 -26.07
CA THR A 134 68.77 66.86 -27.05
C THR A 134 69.47 66.53 -28.37
N THR A 135 69.02 67.10 -29.49
CA THR A 135 69.68 66.94 -30.81
C THR A 135 71.15 67.37 -30.85
N GLU A 136 71.62 68.10 -29.83
CA GLU A 136 73.00 68.53 -29.66
C GLU A 136 73.84 67.58 -28.77
N GLY A 137 73.25 66.46 -28.32
CA GLY A 137 73.94 65.38 -27.60
C GLY A 137 73.96 65.50 -26.06
N GLY A 138 73.24 66.47 -25.49
CA GLY A 138 73.14 66.63 -24.03
C GLY A 138 72.08 65.70 -23.42
N LEU A 139 72.45 64.90 -22.41
CA LEU A 139 71.49 64.12 -21.62
C LEU A 139 70.77 65.06 -20.63
N GLN A 140 69.45 65.13 -20.74
CA GLN A 140 68.58 65.89 -19.85
C GLN A 140 67.62 64.95 -19.12
N TYR A 141 67.08 65.43 -18.00
CA TYR A 141 66.00 64.74 -17.32
C TYR A 141 64.94 65.70 -16.77
N SER A 142 63.75 65.17 -16.50
CA SER A 142 62.67 65.86 -15.80
C SER A 142 62.03 64.93 -14.78
N LEU A 143 61.94 65.38 -13.54
CA LEU A 143 61.29 64.64 -12.45
C LEU A 143 59.89 65.21 -12.22
N LEU A 144 58.86 64.43 -12.50
CA LEU A 144 57.47 64.87 -12.45
C LEU A 144 56.69 64.06 -11.43
N PRO A 145 56.02 64.68 -10.45
CA PRO A 145 55.13 63.96 -9.55
C PRO A 145 53.87 63.54 -10.30
N ILE A 146 53.40 62.33 -10.02
CA ILE A 146 52.12 61.81 -10.48
C ILE A 146 51.36 61.18 -9.32
N THR A 147 50.04 61.20 -9.43
CA THR A 147 49.15 60.60 -8.45
C THR A 147 48.34 59.51 -9.13
N VAL A 148 48.28 58.34 -8.49
CA VAL A 148 47.45 57.21 -8.93
C VAL A 148 46.48 56.84 -7.82
N GLU A 149 45.31 56.34 -8.18
CA GLU A 149 44.24 56.03 -7.24
C GLU A 149 44.02 54.51 -7.14
N ILE A 150 43.91 54.02 -5.90
CA ILE A 150 43.37 52.68 -5.60
C ILE A 150 41.95 52.88 -5.05
N ILE A 151 40.96 52.31 -5.73
CA ILE A 151 39.54 52.39 -5.33
C ILE A 151 39.19 51.24 -4.39
N GLU A 152 38.25 51.46 -3.47
CA GLU A 152 37.70 50.39 -2.64
C GLU A 152 37.02 49.29 -3.48
N LEU A 153 37.03 48.06 -2.97
CA LEU A 153 36.36 46.94 -3.64
C LEU A 153 34.84 47.18 -3.66
N PRO A 154 34.15 46.98 -4.80
CA PRO A 154 32.72 47.23 -4.90
C PRO A 154 31.90 46.41 -3.89
N PRO A 155 30.89 46.99 -3.22
CA PRO A 155 30.02 46.24 -2.32
C PRO A 155 29.12 45.23 -3.06
N LEU A 156 28.56 44.28 -2.33
CA LEU A 156 27.53 43.37 -2.85
C LEU A 156 26.20 44.11 -2.98
N GLU A 157 25.79 44.41 -4.21
CA GLU A 157 24.53 45.10 -4.51
C GLU A 157 23.49 44.13 -5.10
N ILE A 158 22.57 43.69 -4.25
CA ILE A 158 21.47 42.79 -4.62
C ILE A 158 20.12 43.48 -4.34
N THR A 159 19.17 43.30 -5.25
CA THR A 159 17.77 43.71 -5.03
C THR A 159 16.83 42.52 -5.16
N THR A 160 15.72 42.55 -4.43
CA THR A 160 14.63 41.57 -4.53
C THR A 160 13.64 42.05 -5.61
N GLU A 161 13.45 41.26 -6.66
CA GLU A 161 12.49 41.56 -7.74
C GLU A 161 11.09 41.05 -7.40
N ALA A 162 11.00 39.87 -6.79
CA ALA A 162 9.74 39.24 -6.43
C ALA A 162 9.96 38.22 -5.30
N ALA A 163 8.98 38.06 -4.43
CA ALA A 163 8.94 37.01 -3.43
C ALA A 163 7.52 36.48 -3.28
N TYR A 164 7.34 35.17 -3.33
CA TYR A 164 6.03 34.55 -3.17
C TYR A 164 6.15 33.12 -2.66
N PHE A 165 5.09 32.67 -1.99
CA PHE A 165 4.90 31.27 -1.69
C PHE A 165 4.32 30.55 -2.90
N THR A 166 4.78 29.32 -3.15
CA THR A 166 4.30 28.45 -4.21
C THR A 166 4.17 27.00 -3.71
N PRO A 167 2.97 26.39 -3.77
CA PRO A 167 1.68 27.04 -4.04
C PRO A 167 1.34 28.10 -2.96
N TYR A 168 0.22 28.80 -3.10
CA TYR A 168 -0.17 29.87 -2.16
C TYR A 168 -0.15 29.39 -0.70
N ALA A 169 0.35 30.24 0.19
CA ALA A 169 0.38 29.97 1.63
C ALA A 169 -0.98 30.31 2.27
N TYR A 170 -1.49 29.39 3.07
CA TYR A 170 -2.70 29.57 3.90
C TYR A 170 -2.38 29.22 5.36
N PRO A 171 -3.15 29.71 6.35
CA PRO A 171 -3.01 29.29 7.74
C PRO A 171 -3.11 27.76 7.85
N GLY A 172 -2.10 27.13 8.46
CA GLY A 172 -2.03 25.67 8.60
C GLY A 172 -1.55 24.92 7.36
N ALA A 173 -1.12 25.61 6.30
CA ALA A 173 -0.60 24.98 5.09
C ALA A 173 0.74 24.27 5.36
N ASN A 174 0.92 23.08 4.81
CA ASN A 174 2.13 22.27 4.87
C ASN A 174 2.73 22.04 3.48
N ASN A 175 4.04 21.87 3.46
CA ASN A 175 4.84 21.62 2.24
C ASN A 175 4.76 22.76 1.21
N VAL A 176 4.74 24.00 1.71
CA VAL A 176 4.78 25.22 0.89
C VAL A 176 6.24 25.54 0.50
N GLY A 177 6.46 26.02 -0.73
CA GLY A 177 7.76 26.54 -1.15
C GLY A 177 7.82 28.06 -1.10
N LEU A 178 8.98 28.64 -0.81
CA LEU A 178 9.27 30.07 -0.97
C LEU A 178 10.16 30.26 -2.21
N ALA A 179 9.74 31.13 -3.13
CA ALA A 179 10.58 31.61 -4.22
C ALA A 179 10.88 33.10 -4.04
N VAL A 180 12.17 33.46 -3.98
CA VAL A 180 12.63 34.85 -3.95
C VAL A 180 13.56 35.10 -5.13
N LYS A 181 13.10 35.90 -6.08
CA LYS A 181 13.89 36.32 -7.23
C LYS A 181 14.74 37.53 -6.85
N ILE A 182 16.05 37.38 -6.99
CA ILE A 182 17.06 38.41 -6.70
C ILE A 182 17.78 38.82 -7.99
N ARG A 183 18.23 40.06 -8.08
CA ARG A 183 19.06 40.57 -9.19
C ARG A 183 20.37 41.13 -8.68
N ASN A 184 21.47 40.78 -9.35
CA ASN A 184 22.78 41.38 -9.14
C ASN A 184 22.85 42.73 -9.85
N ASN A 185 22.76 43.83 -9.09
CA ASN A 185 22.90 45.18 -9.64
C ASN A 185 24.34 45.71 -9.55
N GLY A 186 25.23 44.97 -8.88
CA GLY A 186 26.64 45.34 -8.74
C GLY A 186 27.44 45.14 -10.03
N SER A 187 28.63 45.73 -10.06
CA SER A 187 29.56 45.66 -11.20
C SER A 187 30.48 44.42 -11.19
N THR A 188 30.31 43.50 -10.24
CA THR A 188 31.15 42.30 -10.05
C THR A 188 30.32 41.03 -10.18
N SER A 189 30.95 39.97 -10.69
CA SER A 189 30.30 38.66 -10.83
C SER A 189 30.30 37.93 -9.49
N ILE A 190 29.18 37.28 -9.16
CA ILE A 190 29.05 36.47 -7.95
C ILE A 190 29.39 35.02 -8.30
N LEU A 191 30.50 34.51 -7.76
CA LEU A 191 30.89 33.11 -7.97
C LEU A 191 30.04 32.17 -7.14
N VAL A 192 29.88 32.48 -5.86
CA VAL A 192 29.10 31.72 -4.87
C VAL A 192 28.36 32.71 -3.98
N LEU A 193 27.10 32.44 -3.71
CA LEU A 193 26.21 33.21 -2.86
C LEU A 193 25.54 32.27 -1.87
N ASP A 194 25.89 32.39 -0.60
CA ASP A 194 25.23 31.69 0.49
C ASP A 194 24.15 32.60 1.08
N ALA A 195 22.90 32.21 0.91
CA ALA A 195 21.73 32.90 1.42
C ALA A 195 21.18 32.19 2.66
N SER A 196 21.12 32.92 3.79
CA SER A 196 20.42 32.50 5.01
C SER A 196 19.10 33.28 5.11
N VAL A 197 17.99 32.60 4.84
CA VAL A 197 16.63 33.13 4.94
C VAL A 197 16.13 32.95 6.37
N SER A 198 15.69 34.03 7.00
CA SER A 198 15.00 34.03 8.29
C SER A 198 13.52 34.29 8.07
N PHE A 199 12.69 33.40 8.58
CA PHE A 199 11.24 33.50 8.48
C PHE A 199 10.63 34.08 9.76
N PRO A 200 9.43 34.68 9.68
CA PRO A 200 8.66 35.06 10.88
C PRO A 200 8.22 33.81 11.67
N ASP A 201 7.91 33.98 12.96
CA ASP A 201 7.57 32.91 13.92
C ASP A 201 6.37 32.02 13.50
N LEU A 202 5.62 32.43 12.48
CA LEU A 202 4.51 31.68 11.90
C LEU A 202 4.93 30.67 10.82
N VAL A 203 6.20 30.63 10.38
CA VAL A 203 6.70 29.69 9.37
C VAL A 203 7.74 28.77 10.00
N THR A 204 7.61 27.47 9.74
CA THR A 204 8.55 26.43 10.20
C THR A 204 9.20 25.75 8.99
N PRO A 205 10.54 25.53 9.00
CA PRO A 205 11.52 25.98 10.00
C PRO A 205 11.70 27.51 10.02
N SER A 206 12.18 28.06 11.14
CA SER A 206 12.39 29.51 11.33
C SER A 206 13.53 30.09 10.47
N SER A 207 14.36 29.24 9.88
CA SER A 207 15.38 29.64 8.91
C SER A 207 15.71 28.53 7.92
N ALA A 208 16.23 28.91 6.75
CA ALA A 208 16.72 28.01 5.72
C ALA A 208 17.98 28.58 5.04
N ASN A 209 18.88 27.70 4.62
CA ASN A 209 20.10 28.08 3.90
C ASN A 209 20.06 27.56 2.47
N VAL A 210 20.43 28.41 1.52
CA VAL A 210 20.47 28.09 0.08
C VAL A 210 21.76 28.66 -0.50
N SER A 211 22.47 27.89 -1.31
CA SER A 211 23.66 28.35 -2.02
C SER A 211 23.37 28.45 -3.51
N LEU A 212 23.73 29.58 -4.11
CA LEU A 212 23.63 29.87 -5.54
C LEU A 212 25.03 30.16 -6.09
N ALA A 213 25.25 29.98 -7.39
CA ALA A 213 26.55 30.20 -8.01
C ALA A 213 26.42 30.83 -9.40
N GLY A 214 27.43 31.59 -9.80
CA GLY A 214 27.59 32.06 -11.17
C GLY A 214 26.64 33.17 -11.62
N ILE A 215 26.28 34.10 -10.74
CA ILE A 215 25.36 35.22 -11.06
C ILE A 215 26.16 36.39 -11.63
N GLN A 216 26.01 36.67 -12.92
CA GLN A 216 26.70 37.77 -13.60
C GLN A 216 26.10 39.15 -13.26
N PRO A 217 26.83 40.26 -13.48
CA PRO A 217 26.27 41.60 -13.38
C PRO A 217 25.02 41.76 -14.25
N GLY A 218 23.93 42.27 -13.66
CA GLY A 218 22.63 42.45 -14.30
C GLY A 218 21.75 41.20 -14.37
N GLU A 219 22.27 40.02 -13.99
CA GLU A 219 21.55 38.75 -14.02
C GLU A 219 20.65 38.57 -12.78
N SER A 220 19.54 37.85 -12.95
CA SER A 220 18.67 37.45 -11.85
C SER A 220 18.82 35.98 -11.51
N ALA A 221 18.78 35.64 -10.23
CA ALA A 221 18.72 34.27 -9.72
C ALA A 221 17.51 34.11 -8.79
N THR A 222 17.11 32.87 -8.49
CA THR A 222 16.00 32.59 -7.56
C THR A 222 16.49 31.77 -6.38
N ILE A 223 16.30 32.30 -5.17
CA ILE A 223 16.42 31.56 -3.92
C ILE A 223 15.13 30.76 -3.75
N TYR A 224 15.23 29.45 -3.67
CA TYR A 224 14.07 28.57 -3.54
C TYR A 224 14.22 27.66 -2.31
N VAL A 225 13.23 27.71 -1.42
CA VAL A 225 13.18 26.91 -0.18
C VAL A 225 11.91 26.07 -0.20
N GLN A 226 12.01 24.77 0.02
CA GLN A 226 10.86 23.85 0.05
C GLN A 226 10.55 23.35 1.46
N GLY A 227 9.38 22.73 1.63
CA GLY A 227 9.02 22.04 2.86
C GLY A 227 8.63 22.97 4.02
N LEU A 228 8.12 24.16 3.71
CA LEU A 228 7.69 25.13 4.72
C LEU A 228 6.29 24.79 5.23
N THR A 229 6.09 24.98 6.53
CA THR A 229 4.79 24.88 7.21
C THR A 229 4.38 26.24 7.74
N ILE A 230 3.16 26.65 7.45
CA ILE A 230 2.53 27.88 7.95
C ILE A 230 1.70 27.53 9.19
N SER A 231 1.87 28.30 10.26
CA SER A 231 1.13 28.12 11.50
C SER A 231 -0.39 28.19 11.25
N PRO A 232 -1.20 27.30 11.86
CA PRO A 232 -2.65 27.39 11.84
C PRO A 232 -3.20 28.69 12.46
N HIS A 233 -2.39 29.38 13.28
CA HIS A 233 -2.74 30.65 13.91
C HIS A 233 -2.27 31.87 13.11
N ALA A 234 -1.65 31.69 11.95
CA ALA A 234 -1.26 32.77 11.06
C ALA A 234 -2.52 33.56 10.63
N GLN A 235 -2.41 34.89 10.60
CA GLN A 235 -3.48 35.74 10.08
C GLN A 235 -3.23 35.97 8.58
N PRO A 236 -4.26 36.05 7.74
CA PRO A 236 -4.08 36.48 6.36
C PRO A 236 -3.46 37.88 6.32
N GLY A 237 -2.43 38.07 5.48
CA GLY A 237 -1.70 39.32 5.38
C GLY A 237 -0.31 39.19 4.78
N GLU A 238 0.42 40.30 4.76
CA GLU A 238 1.79 40.38 4.28
C GLU A 238 2.79 40.24 5.43
N TYR A 239 3.84 39.45 5.19
CA TYR A 239 4.88 39.15 6.15
C TYR A 239 6.25 39.39 5.55
N LEU A 240 7.14 39.96 6.37
CA LEU A 240 8.48 40.31 5.94
C LEU A 240 9.46 39.17 6.24
N ILE A 241 10.22 38.77 5.23
CA ILE A 241 11.31 37.80 5.33
C ILE A 241 12.65 38.55 5.19
N SER A 242 13.61 38.17 6.03
CA SER A 242 14.95 38.75 6.04
C SER A 242 15.94 37.74 5.47
N ILE A 243 16.75 38.16 4.50
CA ILE A 243 17.67 37.28 3.79
C ILE A 243 19.07 37.85 3.94
N ARG A 244 19.91 37.14 4.69
CA ARG A 244 21.32 37.46 4.81
C ARG A 244 22.08 36.78 3.68
N LEU A 245 22.82 37.56 2.90
CA LEU A 245 23.54 37.12 1.72
C LEU A 245 25.05 37.25 1.98
N ASN A 246 25.79 36.16 1.88
CA ASN A 246 27.25 36.14 1.92
C ASN A 246 27.76 35.68 0.56
N ALA A 247 28.47 36.54 -0.15
CA ALA A 247 28.94 36.26 -1.51
C ALA A 247 30.45 36.23 -1.61
N THR A 248 30.96 35.36 -2.47
CA THR A 248 32.31 35.47 -3.05
C THR A 248 32.20 36.14 -4.41
N LEU A 249 32.73 37.35 -4.50
CA LEU A 249 32.69 38.22 -5.67
C LEU A 249 33.98 38.11 -6.47
N THR A 250 33.90 38.42 -7.77
CA THR A 250 35.05 38.53 -8.65
C THR A 250 34.93 39.78 -9.52
N THR A 251 35.95 40.63 -9.45
CA THR A 251 36.07 41.80 -10.33
C THR A 251 36.42 41.36 -11.76
N PRO A 252 36.15 42.18 -12.79
CA PRO A 252 36.48 41.84 -14.18
C PRO A 252 37.97 41.52 -14.45
N ASP A 253 38.88 42.07 -13.64
CA ASP A 253 40.32 41.82 -13.68
C ASP A 253 40.77 40.62 -12.81
N GLY A 254 39.83 39.86 -12.23
CA GLY A 254 40.07 38.55 -11.62
C GLY A 254 40.33 38.55 -10.10
N ILE A 255 40.12 39.68 -9.41
CA ILE A 255 40.30 39.78 -7.96
C ILE A 255 39.11 39.13 -7.24
N ARG A 256 39.38 38.20 -6.34
CA ARG A 256 38.36 37.50 -5.53
C ARG A 256 38.31 38.05 -4.11
N TYR A 257 37.11 38.35 -3.63
CA TYR A 257 36.88 38.85 -2.28
C TYR A 257 35.50 38.43 -1.77
N SER A 258 35.29 38.51 -0.46
CA SER A 258 34.00 38.19 0.16
C SER A 258 33.30 39.48 0.59
N SER A 259 31.99 39.55 0.37
CA SER A 259 31.14 40.65 0.81
C SER A 259 29.79 40.11 1.25
N SER A 260 29.11 40.83 2.13
CA SER A 260 27.80 40.42 2.65
C SER A 260 26.82 41.57 2.67
N THR A 261 25.56 41.28 2.42
CA THR A 261 24.46 42.25 2.52
C THR A 261 23.21 41.56 3.08
N THR A 262 22.21 42.35 3.48
CA THR A 262 20.91 41.83 3.90
C THR A 262 19.83 42.47 3.04
N VAL A 263 18.98 41.64 2.45
CA VAL A 263 17.82 42.09 1.69
C VAL A 263 16.53 41.64 2.37
N GLN A 264 15.47 42.40 2.16
CA GLN A 264 14.14 42.07 2.66
C GLN A 264 13.22 41.76 1.49
N ALA A 265 12.30 40.84 1.72
CA ALA A 265 11.25 40.49 0.78
C ALA A 265 9.92 40.37 1.54
N THR A 266 8.83 40.65 0.85
CA THR A 266 7.48 40.54 1.42
C THR A 266 6.77 39.34 0.79
N VAL A 267 6.12 38.53 1.61
CA VAL A 267 5.37 37.35 1.19
C VAL A 267 3.98 37.37 1.81
N SER A 268 2.97 36.89 1.07
CA SER A 268 1.58 36.94 1.51
C SER A 268 1.09 35.58 1.98
N VAL A 269 0.43 35.54 3.13
CA VAL A 269 -0.44 34.43 3.57
C VAL A 269 -1.88 34.82 3.26
N TYR A 270 -2.58 34.00 2.49
CA TYR A 270 -3.95 34.25 2.06
C TYR A 270 -4.95 33.58 2.99
N GLU A 271 -6.20 34.02 2.94
CA GLU A 271 -7.30 33.27 3.57
C GLU A 271 -7.47 31.91 2.89
N SER A 272 -7.73 30.87 3.68
CA SER A 272 -7.90 29.51 3.16
C SER A 272 -9.10 29.48 2.21
N PRO A 273 -8.95 28.98 0.97
CA PRO A 273 -10.06 28.93 0.04
C PRO A 273 -11.12 27.94 0.54
N GLY A 274 -12.39 28.28 0.31
CA GLY A 274 -13.50 27.36 0.54
C GLY A 274 -13.39 26.11 -0.32
N ILE A 275 -13.91 25.00 0.20
CA ILE A 275 -13.96 23.71 -0.51
C ILE A 275 -15.16 23.72 -1.45
N ASN A 276 -14.98 23.23 -2.68
CA ASN A 276 -16.10 23.06 -3.61
C ASN A 276 -16.76 21.68 -3.46
N LEU A 277 -17.73 21.57 -2.56
CA LEU A 277 -18.57 20.38 -2.39
C LEU A 277 -20.02 20.70 -2.75
N GLU A 278 -20.67 19.81 -3.50
CA GLU A 278 -22.11 19.87 -3.81
C GLU A 278 -22.87 18.84 -2.97
N ILE A 279 -24.05 19.21 -2.48
CA ILE A 279 -24.98 18.27 -1.85
C ILE A 279 -25.82 17.64 -2.95
N LEU A 280 -25.70 16.32 -3.10
CA LEU A 280 -26.50 15.57 -4.06
C LEU A 280 -27.85 15.15 -3.47
N ASP A 281 -27.84 14.72 -2.22
CA ASP A 281 -29.04 14.19 -1.56
C ASP A 281 -28.92 14.24 -0.03
N TYR A 282 -30.04 14.37 0.65
CA TYR A 282 -30.11 14.29 2.11
C TYR A 282 -31.53 14.01 2.59
N GLY A 283 -31.65 13.38 3.76
CA GLY A 283 -32.94 13.11 4.37
C GLY A 283 -32.83 12.27 5.63
N PHE A 284 -33.96 11.85 6.17
CA PHE A 284 -34.01 10.90 7.27
C PHE A 284 -33.90 9.47 6.76
N THR A 285 -33.31 8.58 7.56
CA THR A 285 -33.31 7.13 7.28
C THR A 285 -34.66 6.48 7.59
N ALA A 286 -35.51 7.12 8.40
CA ALA A 286 -36.85 6.64 8.69
C ALA A 286 -37.77 6.84 7.49
N ASP A 287 -38.42 5.77 7.03
CA ASP A 287 -39.38 5.81 5.92
C ASP A 287 -40.62 6.67 6.24
N THR A 288 -41.03 6.67 7.51
CA THR A 288 -42.12 7.52 8.00
C THR A 288 -41.63 8.40 9.14
N VAL A 289 -41.53 9.70 8.85
CA VAL A 289 -41.03 10.72 9.77
C VAL A 289 -42.21 11.46 10.39
N LEU A 290 -42.44 11.21 11.67
CA LEU A 290 -43.50 11.85 12.46
C LEU A 290 -42.91 12.74 13.55
N SER A 291 -43.73 13.66 14.04
CA SER A 291 -43.41 14.43 15.24
C SER A 291 -43.23 13.50 16.45
N GLY A 292 -42.21 13.74 17.29
CA GLY A 292 -41.89 12.87 18.43
C GLY A 292 -41.20 11.55 18.07
N LEU A 293 -40.77 11.37 16.81
CA LEU A 293 -39.99 10.20 16.39
C LEU A 293 -38.63 10.16 17.10
N ASN A 294 -38.30 9.03 17.72
CA ASN A 294 -37.10 8.85 18.51
C ASN A 294 -36.07 7.98 17.78
N ASN A 295 -34.80 8.41 17.80
CA ASN A 295 -33.64 7.64 17.38
C ASN A 295 -33.63 7.24 15.89
N THR A 296 -33.93 8.18 14.99
CA THR A 296 -33.66 8.05 13.55
C THR A 296 -32.25 8.58 13.20
N ASN A 297 -31.83 8.50 11.95
CA ASN A 297 -30.58 9.05 11.46
C ASN A 297 -30.84 10.00 10.29
N ILE A 298 -29.89 10.88 10.02
CA ILE A 298 -29.90 11.76 8.83
C ILE A 298 -28.80 11.27 7.90
N TYR A 299 -29.13 10.98 6.65
CA TYR A 299 -28.14 10.70 5.62
C TYR A 299 -27.84 11.99 4.84
N VAL A 300 -26.58 12.14 4.44
CA VAL A 300 -26.10 13.25 3.61
C VAL A 300 -25.15 12.68 2.56
N THR A 301 -25.42 12.97 1.29
CA THR A 301 -24.60 12.60 0.15
C THR A 301 -24.01 13.84 -0.49
N ILE A 302 -22.68 13.88 -0.58
CA ILE A 302 -21.91 14.98 -1.15
C ILE A 302 -21.12 14.51 -2.38
N GLN A 303 -20.82 15.44 -3.27
CA GLN A 303 -19.89 15.26 -4.39
C GLN A 303 -18.79 16.32 -4.34
N SER A 304 -17.56 15.91 -4.60
CA SER A 304 -16.42 16.83 -4.70
C SER A 304 -16.31 17.40 -6.12
N TYR A 305 -16.30 18.73 -6.24
CA TYR A 305 -15.86 19.44 -7.45
C TYR A 305 -14.52 20.15 -7.20
N GLU A 306 -13.82 19.74 -6.15
CA GLU A 306 -12.53 20.29 -5.79
C GLU A 306 -11.47 19.79 -6.77
N SER A 307 -10.63 20.70 -7.26
CA SER A 307 -9.54 20.37 -8.19
C SER A 307 -8.42 19.53 -7.54
N GLY A 308 -8.34 19.60 -6.21
CA GLY A 308 -7.44 18.81 -5.38
C GLY A 308 -8.13 17.62 -4.71
N VAL A 309 -7.41 16.96 -3.80
CA VAL A 309 -7.95 15.88 -2.98
C VAL A 309 -8.48 16.44 -1.68
N VAL A 310 -9.73 16.14 -1.33
CA VAL A 310 -10.37 16.59 -0.09
C VAL A 310 -10.41 15.43 0.89
N SER A 311 -9.72 15.56 2.02
CA SER A 311 -9.80 14.61 3.14
C SER A 311 -10.71 15.18 4.23
N ILE A 312 -11.96 14.74 4.30
CA ILE A 312 -12.92 15.12 5.34
C ILE A 312 -12.61 14.32 6.61
N ILE A 313 -12.28 15.02 7.68
CA ILE A 313 -11.81 14.41 8.93
C ILE A 313 -13.01 14.19 9.85
N TYR A 314 -13.74 15.26 10.14
CA TYR A 314 -14.89 15.22 11.04
C TYR A 314 -15.97 16.23 10.62
N TYR A 315 -17.19 15.99 11.08
CA TYR A 315 -18.29 16.94 10.98
C TYR A 315 -18.71 17.44 12.36
N ARG A 316 -19.25 18.66 12.40
CA ARG A 316 -20.04 19.19 13.52
C ARG A 316 -21.45 19.43 13.00
N ALA A 317 -22.43 18.72 13.55
CA ALA A 317 -23.84 18.91 13.25
C ALA A 317 -24.52 19.60 14.44
N GLU A 318 -25.13 20.74 14.18
CA GLU A 318 -26.00 21.45 15.12
C GLU A 318 -27.43 21.39 14.61
N ILE A 319 -28.33 20.86 15.44
CA ILE A 319 -29.69 20.50 15.04
C ILE A 319 -30.72 21.30 15.83
N PHE A 320 -31.77 21.75 15.13
CA PHE A 320 -32.89 22.48 15.70
C PHE A 320 -34.18 21.68 15.51
N ASN A 321 -35.12 21.81 16.45
CA ASN A 321 -36.35 21.02 16.54
C ASN A 321 -36.11 19.49 16.68
N ALA A 322 -34.90 19.11 17.05
CA ALA A 322 -34.50 17.75 17.38
C ALA A 322 -33.35 17.79 18.41
N PHE A 323 -32.98 16.63 18.93
CA PHE A 323 -31.86 16.44 19.85
C PHE A 323 -31.24 15.06 19.66
N PHE A 324 -30.00 14.87 20.09
CA PHE A 324 -29.32 13.58 20.08
C PHE A 324 -29.64 12.77 21.35
N GLN A 325 -29.30 11.47 21.41
CA GLN A 325 -29.58 10.61 22.58
C GLN A 325 -29.17 11.20 23.95
N ASN A 326 -28.11 12.02 24.00
CA ASN A 326 -27.65 12.71 25.21
C ASN A 326 -28.40 14.04 25.50
N LYS A 327 -29.48 14.32 24.78
CA LYS A 327 -30.25 15.58 24.77
C LYS A 327 -29.48 16.82 24.30
N SER A 328 -28.30 16.65 23.72
CA SER A 328 -27.55 17.74 23.07
C SER A 328 -28.20 18.12 21.73
N GLN A 329 -28.03 19.37 21.33
CA GLN A 329 -28.32 19.85 19.99
C GLN A 329 -27.11 19.79 19.07
N VAL A 330 -25.92 19.46 19.60
CA VAL A 330 -24.67 19.40 18.85
C VAL A 330 -24.09 18.00 18.93
N LYS A 331 -23.65 17.49 17.78
CA LYS A 331 -22.89 16.24 17.63
C LYS A 331 -21.65 16.47 16.79
N ILE A 332 -20.56 15.84 17.19
CA ILE A 332 -19.31 15.78 16.42
C ILE A 332 -19.12 14.31 16.05
N GLY A 333 -18.83 14.03 14.78
CA GLY A 333 -18.56 12.67 14.29
C GLY A 333 -17.39 12.66 13.32
N GLU A 334 -16.66 11.55 13.30
CA GLU A 334 -15.51 11.31 12.43
C GLU A 334 -15.97 10.71 11.09
N LEU A 335 -15.40 11.14 9.96
CA LEU A 335 -15.76 10.66 8.62
C LEU A 335 -14.62 9.97 7.89
N ASN A 336 -13.37 10.42 8.10
CA ASN A 336 -12.17 9.89 7.42
C ASN A 336 -12.37 9.59 5.93
N ALA A 337 -13.00 10.51 5.19
CA ALA A 337 -13.34 10.34 3.78
C ALA A 337 -12.31 11.08 2.91
N VAL A 338 -11.78 10.41 1.89
CA VAL A 338 -10.86 11.01 0.91
C VAL A 338 -11.55 11.08 -0.44
N LEU A 339 -11.77 12.29 -0.96
CA LEU A 339 -12.52 12.56 -2.18
C LEU A 339 -11.62 13.21 -3.23
N ASN A 340 -11.50 12.56 -4.39
CA ASN A 340 -10.95 13.17 -5.60
C ASN A 340 -12.04 13.94 -6.35
N TYR A 341 -11.66 14.60 -7.44
CA TYR A 341 -12.61 15.28 -8.32
C TYR A 341 -13.71 14.34 -8.83
N LEU A 342 -14.97 14.73 -8.65
CA LEU A 342 -16.23 14.01 -8.92
C LEU A 342 -16.55 12.81 -8.02
N ASP A 343 -15.72 12.50 -7.04
CA ASP A 343 -16.03 11.45 -6.07
C ASP A 343 -17.25 11.84 -5.22
N THR A 344 -18.12 10.87 -4.98
CA THR A 344 -19.31 11.00 -4.14
C THR A 344 -19.12 10.27 -2.82
N TYR A 345 -19.63 10.82 -1.74
CA TYR A 345 -19.58 10.19 -0.42
C TYR A 345 -20.86 10.42 0.36
N SER A 346 -21.37 9.35 0.96
CA SER A 346 -22.56 9.36 1.80
C SER A 346 -22.19 9.02 3.24
N PHE A 347 -22.69 9.80 4.20
CA PHE A 347 -22.50 9.53 5.62
C PHE A 347 -23.77 9.77 6.41
N LEU A 348 -23.79 9.25 7.64
CA LEU A 348 -24.91 9.35 8.56
C LEU A 348 -24.57 10.26 9.73
N VAL A 349 -25.54 11.09 10.12
CA VAL A 349 -25.61 11.73 11.43
C VAL A 349 -26.62 10.95 12.25
N ASP A 350 -26.13 10.08 13.12
CA ASP A 350 -26.91 9.07 13.81
C ASP A 350 -27.52 9.55 15.14
N GLY A 351 -28.60 8.87 15.56
CA GLY A 351 -29.20 9.04 16.89
C GLY A 351 -29.96 10.34 17.10
N VAL A 352 -30.71 10.77 16.09
CA VAL A 352 -31.54 11.97 16.06
C VAL A 352 -32.95 11.68 16.57
N SER A 353 -33.44 12.49 17.50
CA SER A 353 -34.79 12.40 18.06
C SER A 353 -35.51 13.72 17.85
N ILE A 354 -36.67 13.66 17.19
CA ILE A 354 -37.45 14.82 16.76
C ILE A 354 -38.31 15.30 17.93
N VAL A 355 -38.33 16.62 18.18
CA VAL A 355 -39.16 17.21 19.22
C VAL A 355 -40.63 17.14 18.81
N GLU A 356 -41.49 16.72 19.74
CA GLU A 356 -42.95 16.69 19.54
C GLU A 356 -43.50 18.09 19.23
N GLY A 357 -44.42 18.17 18.26
CA GLY A 357 -44.96 19.44 17.72
C GLY A 357 -44.11 20.11 16.63
N SER A 358 -43.00 19.49 16.21
CA SER A 358 -42.13 20.05 15.15
C SER A 358 -42.59 19.68 13.74
N ASP A 359 -42.63 20.67 12.84
CA ASP A 359 -42.98 20.51 11.42
C ASP A 359 -41.75 20.34 10.50
N SER A 360 -40.56 20.64 11.01
CA SER A 360 -39.30 20.48 10.27
C SER A 360 -38.11 20.41 11.24
N VAL A 361 -37.02 19.80 10.76
CA VAL A 361 -35.73 19.74 11.43
C VAL A 361 -34.71 20.46 10.56
N LEU A 362 -34.00 21.41 11.17
CA LEU A 362 -32.92 22.17 10.53
C LEU A 362 -31.59 21.66 11.07
N VAL A 363 -30.64 21.38 10.17
CA VAL A 363 -29.27 20.99 10.53
C VAL A 363 -28.29 21.99 9.95
N LEU A 364 -27.46 22.57 10.82
CA LEU A 364 -26.26 23.30 10.45
C LEU A 364 -25.07 22.35 10.55
N LEU A 365 -24.57 21.92 9.40
CA LEU A 365 -23.51 20.94 9.26
C LEU A 365 -22.21 21.64 8.84
N THR A 366 -21.18 21.56 9.68
CA THR A 366 -19.83 22.01 9.34
C THR A 366 -18.96 20.80 9.04
N LEU A 367 -18.45 20.70 7.81
CA LEU A 367 -17.47 19.68 7.43
C LEU A 367 -16.06 20.29 7.54
N ASN A 368 -15.19 19.66 8.33
CA ASN A 368 -13.79 20.07 8.48
C ASN A 368 -12.91 19.09 7.71
N SER A 369 -12.05 19.63 6.87
CA SER A 369 -11.24 18.85 5.94
C SER A 369 -9.82 19.37 5.81
N GLN A 370 -8.97 18.52 5.23
CA GLN A 370 -7.67 18.90 4.73
C GLN A 370 -7.70 18.77 3.20
N VAL A 371 -7.42 19.85 2.50
CA VAL A 371 -7.37 19.88 1.04
C VAL A 371 -5.92 19.77 0.59
N SER A 372 -5.63 18.85 -0.33
CA SER A 372 -4.35 18.74 -1.00
C SER A 372 -4.44 19.29 -2.42
N ARG A 373 -3.70 20.37 -2.70
CA ARG A 373 -3.66 21.02 -4.01
C ARG A 373 -2.21 21.34 -4.36
N GLU A 374 -1.80 20.99 -5.58
CA GLU A 374 -0.44 21.29 -6.10
C GLU A 374 0.71 20.83 -5.18
N GLY A 375 0.52 19.72 -4.44
CA GLY A 375 1.54 19.15 -3.54
C GLY A 375 1.64 19.77 -2.15
N ALA A 376 0.87 20.83 -1.86
CA ALA A 376 0.68 21.36 -0.51
C ALA A 376 -0.65 20.88 0.08
N THR A 377 -0.76 20.91 1.40
CA THR A 377 -2.02 20.59 2.10
C THR A 377 -2.40 21.70 3.05
N PHE A 378 -3.67 22.08 3.12
CA PHE A 378 -4.16 23.11 4.05
C PHE A 378 -5.53 22.73 4.63
N PRO A 379 -5.84 23.16 5.86
CA PRO A 379 -7.16 22.96 6.44
C PRO A 379 -8.19 23.87 5.76
N SER A 380 -9.37 23.33 5.51
CA SER A 380 -10.53 24.10 5.04
C SER A 380 -11.83 23.50 5.57
N SER A 381 -12.88 24.31 5.63
CA SER A 381 -14.19 23.88 6.09
C SER A 381 -15.31 24.46 5.23
N ILE A 382 -16.44 23.78 5.25
CA ILE A 382 -17.67 24.23 4.59
C ILE A 382 -18.84 24.09 5.55
N ASN A 383 -19.72 25.09 5.55
CA ASN A 383 -20.97 25.09 6.30
C ASN A 383 -22.13 24.83 5.36
N ILE A 384 -22.98 23.87 5.71
CA ILE A 384 -24.09 23.38 4.92
C ILE A 384 -25.34 23.43 5.78
N THR A 385 -26.44 23.95 5.23
CA THR A 385 -27.73 24.02 5.90
C THR A 385 -28.68 23.02 5.25
N LEU A 386 -29.17 22.05 6.02
CA LEU A 386 -30.11 21.02 5.57
C LEU A 386 -31.48 21.29 6.19
N TYR A 387 -32.52 21.30 5.37
CA TYR A 387 -33.91 21.50 5.80
C TYR A 387 -34.73 20.25 5.51
N MET A 388 -35.14 19.53 6.56
CA MET A 388 -35.91 18.30 6.41
C MET A 388 -37.32 18.48 6.97
N PRO A 389 -38.37 18.34 6.13
CA PRO A 389 -39.75 18.42 6.61
C PRO A 389 -40.12 17.18 7.45
N VAL A 390 -40.91 17.39 8.49
CA VAL A 390 -41.52 16.33 9.31
C VAL A 390 -42.98 16.23 8.90
N ALA A 391 -43.42 15.04 8.47
CA ALA A 391 -44.75 14.88 7.90
C ALA A 391 -45.82 14.90 9.00
N SER A 392 -46.77 15.85 8.91
CA SER A 392 -48.05 15.79 9.61
C SER A 392 -49.09 15.14 8.67
N ARG A 393 -49.07 13.81 8.57
CA ARG A 393 -50.04 13.06 7.76
C ARG A 393 -50.89 12.11 8.60
N VAL A 394 -52.12 11.88 8.15
CA VAL A 394 -52.98 10.83 8.69
C VAL A 394 -52.42 9.48 8.27
N LEU A 395 -52.22 8.58 9.23
CA LEU A 395 -51.70 7.23 8.97
C LEU A 395 -52.76 6.37 8.28
N SER A 396 -52.34 5.61 7.27
CA SER A 396 -53.19 4.74 6.45
C SER A 396 -53.42 3.38 7.13
N ILE A 397 -53.90 3.41 8.36
CA ILE A 397 -54.29 2.23 9.14
C ILE A 397 -55.81 2.27 9.29
N ASN A 398 -56.50 1.22 8.84
CA ASN A 398 -57.96 1.20 8.76
C ASN A 398 -58.55 -0.09 9.36
N VAL A 399 -59.76 0.00 9.92
CA VAL A 399 -60.58 -1.18 10.21
C VAL A 399 -61.25 -1.62 8.90
N SER A 400 -60.93 -2.83 8.45
CA SER A 400 -61.43 -3.39 7.19
C SER A 400 -62.68 -4.26 7.37
N ARG A 401 -62.83 -4.91 8.53
CA ARG A 401 -63.94 -5.83 8.82
C ARG A 401 -64.26 -5.88 10.32
N VAL A 402 -65.55 -5.97 10.64
CA VAL A 402 -66.09 -6.15 12.01
C VAL A 402 -67.21 -7.18 11.92
N GLU A 403 -67.05 -8.32 12.60
CA GLU A 403 -68.04 -9.40 12.55
C GLU A 403 -68.13 -10.18 13.85
N TRP A 404 -69.28 -10.81 14.09
CA TRP A 404 -69.44 -11.77 15.17
C TRP A 404 -68.87 -13.11 14.74
N ALA A 405 -68.08 -13.75 15.62
CA ALA A 405 -67.58 -15.10 15.37
C ALA A 405 -68.72 -16.13 15.14
N SER A 406 -69.92 -15.87 15.66
CA SER A 406 -71.14 -16.72 15.57
C SER A 406 -72.07 -16.40 14.40
N VAL A 407 -71.63 -15.61 13.41
CA VAL A 407 -72.44 -15.04 12.31
C VAL A 407 -73.41 -13.94 12.77
N ASN A 408 -74.31 -14.22 13.72
CA ASN A 408 -75.28 -13.24 14.26
C ASN A 408 -75.25 -13.22 15.79
N ALA A 409 -75.51 -12.04 16.38
CA ALA A 409 -75.88 -11.89 17.78
C ALA A 409 -77.35 -11.47 17.87
N TYR A 410 -78.08 -12.00 18.86
CA TYR A 410 -79.51 -11.74 19.07
C TYR A 410 -79.74 -11.09 20.44
N PRO A 411 -80.89 -10.42 20.66
CA PRO A 411 -81.27 -9.97 22.00
C PRO A 411 -81.25 -11.14 23.00
N SER A 412 -80.70 -10.93 24.19
CA SER A 412 -80.47 -11.95 25.24
C SER A 412 -79.37 -13.00 24.97
N SER A 413 -78.61 -12.88 23.88
CA SER A 413 -77.46 -13.77 23.64
C SER A 413 -76.29 -13.46 24.58
N THR A 414 -75.57 -14.49 25.05
CA THR A 414 -74.43 -14.35 25.97
C THR A 414 -73.20 -15.09 25.42
N GLY A 415 -71.99 -14.65 25.83
CA GLY A 415 -70.74 -15.30 25.43
C GLY A 415 -70.29 -15.04 23.99
N ASN A 416 -70.77 -13.96 23.37
CA ASN A 416 -70.42 -13.60 22.00
C ASN A 416 -68.96 -13.09 21.90
N THR A 417 -68.33 -13.28 20.74
CA THR A 417 -66.97 -12.77 20.46
C THR A 417 -67.02 -11.89 19.21
N LEU A 418 -66.52 -10.66 19.33
CA LEU A 418 -66.41 -9.72 18.22
C LEU A 418 -65.00 -9.78 17.63
N VAL A 419 -64.88 -9.99 16.32
CA VAL A 419 -63.60 -10.03 15.60
C VAL A 419 -63.46 -8.77 14.75
N VAL A 420 -62.33 -8.10 14.87
CA VAL A 420 -62.03 -6.84 14.17
C VAL A 420 -60.74 -7.00 13.39
N SER A 421 -60.80 -6.83 12.06
CA SER A 421 -59.63 -6.91 11.18
C SER A 421 -59.06 -5.51 10.92
N VAL A 422 -57.86 -5.22 11.44
CA VAL A 422 -57.13 -3.96 11.26
C VAL A 422 -56.10 -4.14 10.15
N LEU A 423 -56.18 -3.31 9.12
CA LEU A 423 -55.29 -3.30 7.96
C LEU A 423 -54.28 -2.15 8.09
N ASN A 424 -52.99 -2.47 8.08
CA ASN A 424 -51.90 -1.51 8.02
C ASN A 424 -51.36 -1.42 6.59
N LEU A 425 -51.54 -0.26 5.95
CA LEU A 425 -51.01 0.02 4.60
C LEU A 425 -49.71 0.83 4.63
N GLU A 426 -49.14 1.05 5.80
CA GLU A 426 -47.90 1.80 5.99
C GLU A 426 -46.67 0.87 5.94
N SER A 427 -45.49 1.45 5.71
CA SER A 427 -44.21 0.74 5.63
C SER A 427 -43.63 0.33 6.99
N PHE A 428 -44.21 0.82 8.08
CA PHE A 428 -43.75 0.55 9.45
C PHE A 428 -44.61 -0.51 10.14
N ASN A 429 -44.05 -1.11 11.20
CA ASN A 429 -44.79 -2.03 12.06
C ASN A 429 -45.37 -1.29 13.26
N LEU A 430 -46.56 -1.69 13.73
CA LEU A 430 -47.11 -1.27 15.02
C LEU A 430 -46.89 -2.41 16.03
N ARG A 431 -46.07 -2.16 17.05
CA ARG A 431 -45.70 -3.13 18.10
C ARG A 431 -46.21 -2.70 19.46
N ASP A 432 -46.30 -3.69 20.36
CA ASP A 432 -46.81 -3.51 21.72
C ASP A 432 -48.20 -2.85 21.73
N VAL A 433 -49.06 -3.33 20.82
CA VAL A 433 -50.36 -2.74 20.60
C VAL A 433 -51.31 -3.14 21.74
N THR A 434 -51.88 -2.12 22.36
CA THR A 434 -53.02 -2.22 23.27
C THR A 434 -54.27 -1.74 22.55
N ALA A 435 -55.20 -2.64 22.27
CA ALA A 435 -56.47 -2.35 21.60
C ALA A 435 -57.62 -2.41 22.62
N THR A 436 -58.33 -1.31 22.79
CA THR A 436 -59.47 -1.18 23.71
C THR A 436 -60.75 -0.96 22.91
N LEU A 437 -61.71 -1.87 23.05
CA LEU A 437 -63.04 -1.80 22.47
C LEU A 437 -64.03 -1.24 23.50
N ASN A 438 -64.72 -0.17 23.14
CA ASN A 438 -65.78 0.47 23.91
C ASN A 438 -67.14 0.23 23.24
N LEU A 439 -68.02 -0.52 23.92
CA LEU A 439 -69.35 -0.91 23.48
C LEU A 439 -70.44 -0.09 24.20
N PRO A 440 -71.59 0.16 23.56
CA PRO A 440 -72.71 0.88 24.17
C PRO A 440 -73.42 0.04 25.24
N SER A 441 -74.28 0.69 26.03
CA SER A 441 -74.86 0.12 27.27
C SER A 441 -75.73 -1.12 27.13
N VAL A 442 -76.12 -1.50 25.90
CA VAL A 442 -76.84 -2.75 25.63
C VAL A 442 -75.92 -3.98 25.64
N PHE A 443 -74.59 -3.78 25.71
CA PHE A 443 -73.59 -4.84 25.80
C PHE A 443 -72.91 -4.88 27.18
N TYR A 444 -72.45 -6.07 27.59
CA TYR A 444 -71.65 -6.26 28.81
C TYR A 444 -70.50 -7.27 28.57
N PRO A 445 -69.26 -6.98 29.01
CA PRO A 445 -68.78 -5.72 29.57
C PRO A 445 -68.76 -4.60 28.51
N GLN A 446 -68.83 -3.34 28.96
CA GLN A 446 -68.82 -2.16 28.06
C GLN A 446 -67.42 -1.84 27.52
N THR A 447 -66.36 -2.31 28.18
CA THR A 447 -64.98 -2.10 27.73
C THR A 447 -64.22 -3.43 27.77
N ILE A 448 -63.50 -3.72 26.69
CA ILE A 448 -62.67 -4.92 26.55
C ILE A 448 -61.31 -4.51 25.99
N THR A 449 -60.22 -4.93 26.64
CA THR A 449 -58.86 -4.60 26.20
C THR A 449 -58.07 -5.85 25.86
N VAL A 450 -57.35 -5.80 24.73
CA VAL A 450 -56.41 -6.82 24.25
C VAL A 450 -55.01 -6.21 24.19
N TYR A 451 -54.02 -6.92 24.73
CA TYR A 451 -52.63 -6.46 24.85
C TYR A 451 -51.68 -7.21 23.91
N ASN A 452 -50.49 -6.64 23.68
CA ASN A 452 -49.37 -7.25 22.96
C ASN A 452 -49.69 -7.68 21.52
N ALA A 453 -50.61 -6.97 20.85
CA ALA A 453 -50.84 -7.19 19.43
C ALA A 453 -49.67 -6.61 18.61
N VAL A 454 -49.42 -7.19 17.43
CA VAL A 454 -48.41 -6.73 16.48
C VAL A 454 -49.04 -6.66 15.10
N ILE A 455 -49.12 -5.44 14.55
CA ILE A 455 -49.65 -5.19 13.21
C ILE A 455 -48.47 -4.89 12.30
N ASN A 456 -48.07 -5.85 11.47
CA ASN A 456 -46.91 -5.69 10.61
C ASN A 456 -47.20 -4.69 9.46
N ALA A 457 -46.15 -4.15 8.86
CA ALA A 457 -46.22 -3.33 7.66
C ALA A 457 -46.95 -4.07 6.53
N TYR A 458 -47.75 -3.35 5.76
CA TYR A 458 -48.50 -3.87 4.61
C TYR A 458 -49.28 -5.17 4.88
N SER A 459 -49.89 -5.30 6.07
CA SER A 459 -50.54 -6.52 6.53
C SER A 459 -51.85 -6.25 7.26
N ALA A 460 -52.67 -7.30 7.43
CA ALA A 460 -53.87 -7.25 8.26
C ALA A 460 -53.71 -8.15 9.49
N LEU A 461 -54.21 -7.67 10.64
CA LEU A 461 -54.30 -8.43 11.89
C LEU A 461 -55.76 -8.51 12.34
N GLU A 462 -56.18 -9.68 12.79
CA GLU A 462 -57.49 -9.86 13.44
C GLU A 462 -57.35 -9.81 14.97
N ILE A 463 -58.10 -8.91 15.59
CA ILE A 463 -58.16 -8.73 17.03
C ILE A 463 -59.51 -9.28 17.51
N SER A 464 -59.48 -10.27 18.39
CA SER A 464 -60.68 -10.93 18.93
C SER A 464 -61.01 -10.41 20.33
N PHE A 465 -62.24 -9.93 20.52
CA PHE A 465 -62.79 -9.43 21.78
C PHE A 465 -63.88 -10.39 22.31
N PRO A 466 -63.54 -11.32 23.23
CA PRO A 466 -64.47 -12.36 23.69
C PRO A 466 -65.33 -11.92 24.89
N GLY A 467 -66.41 -12.67 25.14
CA GLY A 467 -67.18 -12.60 26.40
C GLY A 467 -68.28 -11.54 26.44
N ILE A 468 -68.82 -11.15 25.29
CA ILE A 468 -69.83 -10.09 25.16
C ILE A 468 -71.24 -10.67 25.34
N ALA A 469 -72.00 -10.12 26.28
CA ALA A 469 -73.43 -10.38 26.47
C ALA A 469 -74.27 -9.23 25.89
N VAL A 470 -75.41 -9.57 25.29
CA VAL A 470 -76.39 -8.65 24.70
C VAL A 470 -77.63 -8.60 25.58
N SER A 471 -78.03 -7.40 26.00
CA SER A 471 -79.23 -7.18 26.81
C SER A 471 -80.49 -7.75 26.13
N SER A 472 -81.42 -8.26 26.92
CA SER A 472 -82.75 -8.68 26.46
C SER A 472 -83.61 -7.52 25.95
N THR A 473 -83.24 -6.28 26.31
CA THR A 473 -83.89 -5.05 25.84
C THR A 473 -83.29 -4.51 24.53
N ALA A 474 -82.23 -5.14 24.01
CA ALA A 474 -81.64 -4.74 22.74
C ALA A 474 -82.62 -4.98 21.59
N GLN A 475 -82.70 -4.04 20.67
CA GLN A 475 -83.49 -4.17 19.44
C GLN A 475 -82.59 -4.65 18.31
N PRO A 476 -83.07 -5.46 17.36
CA PRO A 476 -82.33 -5.75 16.13
C PRO A 476 -81.91 -4.45 15.43
N GLY A 477 -80.65 -4.34 15.00
CA GLY A 477 -80.10 -3.11 14.43
C GLY A 477 -78.59 -2.97 14.54
N ARG A 478 -78.07 -1.80 14.15
CA ARG A 478 -76.63 -1.44 14.21
C ARG A 478 -76.37 -0.53 15.39
N TYR A 479 -75.33 -0.85 16.15
CA TYR A 479 -74.92 -0.12 17.35
C TYR A 479 -73.50 0.46 17.17
N PRO A 480 -73.30 1.77 17.37
CA PRO A 480 -71.98 2.37 17.25
C PRO A 480 -71.08 1.95 18.42
N ALA A 481 -69.83 1.64 18.13
CA ALA A 481 -68.79 1.30 19.09
C ALA A 481 -67.46 1.95 18.67
N GLU A 482 -66.53 2.08 19.60
CA GLU A 482 -65.23 2.72 19.38
C GLU A 482 -64.10 1.74 19.69
N ILE A 483 -63.04 1.76 18.88
CA ILE A 483 -61.80 1.03 19.14
C ILE A 483 -60.65 2.02 19.22
N THR A 484 -59.94 2.00 20.33
CA THR A 484 -58.72 2.78 20.55
C THR A 484 -57.51 1.87 20.54
N ILE A 485 -56.56 2.15 19.65
CA ILE A 485 -55.31 1.42 19.48
C ILE A 485 -54.16 2.32 19.96
N HIS A 486 -53.44 1.89 20.99
CA HIS A 486 -52.22 2.52 21.46
C HIS A 486 -51.03 1.60 21.17
N GLY A 487 -49.92 2.11 20.61
CA GLY A 487 -48.74 1.29 20.35
C GLY A 487 -47.55 2.08 19.81
N PHE A 488 -46.44 1.37 19.60
CA PHE A 488 -45.22 1.95 19.03
C PHE A 488 -45.12 1.65 17.53
N ILE A 489 -44.99 2.71 16.74
CA ILE A 489 -44.49 2.63 15.38
C ILE A 489 -43.01 2.25 15.45
N VAL A 490 -42.61 1.27 14.65
CA VAL A 490 -41.21 0.85 14.48
C VAL A 490 -40.88 0.86 12.99
N ASN A 491 -40.07 1.83 12.58
CA ASN A 491 -39.56 1.97 11.21
C ASN A 491 -38.46 0.94 10.90
N ASN A 492 -38.10 0.80 9.63
CA ASN A 492 -37.04 -0.11 9.18
C ASN A 492 -35.64 0.30 9.68
N ASP A 493 -35.40 1.58 9.93
CA ASP A 493 -34.15 2.10 10.53
C ASP A 493 -34.08 1.88 12.06
N GLY A 494 -35.12 1.28 12.66
CA GLY A 494 -35.23 1.03 14.10
C GLY A 494 -35.73 2.20 14.93
N SER A 495 -36.02 3.35 14.31
CA SER A 495 -36.62 4.49 15.01
C SER A 495 -38.05 4.19 15.47
N THR A 496 -38.46 4.81 16.58
CA THR A 496 -39.73 4.51 17.25
C THR A 496 -40.54 5.76 17.58
N CYS A 497 -41.86 5.69 17.42
CA CYS A 497 -42.79 6.76 17.79
C CYS A 497 -44.03 6.18 18.47
N LEU A 498 -44.49 6.78 19.57
CA LEU A 498 -45.74 6.36 20.22
C LEU A 498 -46.93 6.97 19.46
N VAL A 499 -47.94 6.16 19.15
CA VAL A 499 -49.15 6.64 18.47
C VAL A 499 -50.43 6.14 19.15
N THR A 500 -51.49 6.94 19.01
CA THR A 500 -52.86 6.60 19.42
C THR A 500 -53.77 6.76 18.22
N LEU A 501 -54.53 5.71 17.88
CA LEU A 501 -55.49 5.69 16.78
C LEU A 501 -56.87 5.37 17.33
N VAL A 502 -57.90 6.06 16.85
CA VAL A 502 -59.29 5.86 17.27
C VAL A 502 -60.15 5.56 16.04
N PHE A 503 -60.90 4.47 16.10
CA PHE A 503 -61.76 3.99 15.03
C PHE A 503 -63.20 3.87 15.51
N ASN A 504 -64.14 4.42 14.73
CA ASN A 504 -65.57 4.19 14.93
C ASN A 504 -66.01 2.97 14.11
N ILE A 505 -66.69 2.03 14.76
CA ILE A 505 -67.19 0.79 14.17
C ILE A 505 -68.66 0.58 14.48
N GLU A 506 -69.33 -0.32 13.73
CA GLU A 506 -70.72 -0.69 13.97
C GLU A 506 -70.82 -2.18 14.32
N VAL A 507 -71.63 -2.50 15.34
CA VAL A 507 -71.90 -3.85 15.82
C VAL A 507 -73.38 -4.21 15.56
N VAL A 508 -73.66 -5.36 14.94
CA VAL A 508 -75.01 -5.72 14.42
C VAL A 508 -75.75 -6.69 15.35
N ILE A 509 -77.05 -6.49 15.60
CA ILE A 509 -77.96 -7.41 16.30
C ILE A 509 -79.11 -7.84 15.34
N SER A 510 -79.44 -9.14 15.30
CA SER A 510 -80.39 -9.77 14.34
C SER A 510 -81.79 -10.07 14.92
N ASP A 511 -82.79 -10.32 14.05
CA ASP A 511 -84.23 -10.56 14.37
C ASP A 511 -84.59 -12.03 14.69
N LEU A 512 -85.56 -12.25 15.58
CA LEU A 512 -85.97 -13.54 16.15
C LEU A 512 -87.11 -14.26 15.38
N ASP A 513 -87.91 -13.57 14.55
CA ASP A 513 -89.13 -14.16 13.94
C ASP A 513 -88.89 -15.13 12.77
N GLN A 514 -87.65 -15.33 12.32
CA GLN A 514 -87.31 -16.17 11.17
C GLN A 514 -87.39 -17.70 11.40
N LEU A 515 -88.18 -18.13 12.39
CA LEU A 515 -87.83 -19.25 13.25
C LEU A 515 -88.98 -20.31 13.39
N ASN A 516 -90.18 -20.09 12.85
CA ASN A 516 -91.33 -21.03 12.98
C ASN A 516 -91.45 -22.16 11.92
N GLN A 517 -90.58 -22.24 10.91
CA GLN A 517 -90.69 -23.22 9.80
C GLN A 517 -90.00 -24.58 10.03
N PHE A 518 -89.60 -24.95 11.26
CA PHE A 518 -88.59 -26.03 11.45
C PHE A 518 -88.92 -27.21 12.43
N THR A 519 -90.07 -27.89 12.29
CA THR A 519 -90.43 -29.11 13.07
C THR A 519 -89.48 -30.32 12.81
N PRO A 520 -88.80 -30.94 13.82
CA PRO A 520 -87.77 -31.98 13.59
C PRO A 520 -88.23 -33.45 13.55
N GLU A 521 -87.62 -34.26 12.65
CA GLU A 521 -87.65 -35.74 12.63
C GLU A 521 -86.27 -36.30 13.05
N LEU A 522 -86.19 -37.24 14.01
CA LEU A 522 -84.97 -38.01 14.27
C LEU A 522 -84.97 -39.29 13.42
N LYS A 523 -83.97 -39.42 12.56
CA LYS A 523 -83.83 -40.56 11.65
C LYS A 523 -82.71 -41.48 12.10
N ILE A 524 -82.91 -42.80 12.04
CA ILE A 524 -81.81 -43.77 12.16
C ILE A 524 -80.93 -43.60 10.93
N LEU A 525 -79.69 -43.15 11.16
CA LEU A 525 -78.72 -42.89 10.11
C LEU A 525 -77.99 -44.17 9.73
N ASP A 526 -77.52 -44.93 10.73
CA ASP A 526 -76.74 -46.15 10.54
C ASP A 526 -76.85 -47.08 11.76
N TYR A 527 -76.56 -48.36 11.56
CA TYR A 527 -76.43 -49.35 12.62
C TYR A 527 -75.39 -50.40 12.23
N TYR A 528 -74.47 -50.70 13.14
CA TYR A 528 -73.37 -51.63 12.87
C TYR A 528 -72.82 -52.24 14.15
N TRP A 529 -72.17 -53.39 14.00
CA TRP A 529 -71.36 -53.98 15.06
C TRP A 529 -70.14 -53.10 15.34
N GLY A 530 -69.91 -52.71 16.59
CA GLY A 530 -68.86 -51.78 17.00
C GLY A 530 -69.31 -50.81 18.08
N ASP A 531 -68.35 -50.16 18.74
CA ASP A 531 -68.57 -49.05 19.68
C ASP A 531 -68.00 -47.78 19.02
N GLY A 532 -68.87 -46.97 18.40
CA GLY A 532 -68.51 -45.72 17.71
C GLY A 532 -67.82 -45.87 16.35
N THR A 533 -67.33 -47.06 15.97
CA THR A 533 -66.84 -47.38 14.62
C THR A 533 -67.22 -48.79 14.22
N PRO A 534 -67.60 -49.05 12.95
CA PRO A 534 -67.90 -50.41 12.49
C PRO A 534 -66.68 -51.32 12.66
N ILE A 535 -66.88 -52.42 13.38
CA ILE A 535 -65.92 -53.51 13.52
C ILE A 535 -66.54 -54.79 12.98
N HIS A 536 -65.69 -55.71 12.54
CA HIS A 536 -66.15 -57.06 12.30
C HIS A 536 -66.32 -57.80 13.63
N VAL A 537 -67.57 -58.17 13.93
CA VAL A 537 -67.90 -59.09 15.01
C VAL A 537 -68.20 -60.46 14.41
N TYR A 538 -67.72 -61.50 15.08
CA TYR A 538 -67.92 -62.90 14.68
C TYR A 538 -68.64 -63.66 15.81
N PRO A 539 -69.32 -64.78 15.51
CA PRO A 539 -69.96 -65.63 16.53
C PRO A 539 -69.03 -65.99 17.70
N GLY A 540 -69.58 -66.10 18.91
CA GLY A 540 -68.83 -66.44 20.12
C GLY A 540 -68.34 -65.23 20.92
N ASN A 541 -68.58 -64.01 20.45
CA ASN A 541 -68.31 -62.81 21.24
C ASN A 541 -69.41 -62.61 22.31
N SER A 542 -69.09 -62.86 23.58
CA SER A 542 -70.02 -62.73 24.71
C SER A 542 -70.42 -61.29 25.05
N ARG A 543 -69.82 -60.30 24.40
CA ARG A 543 -70.08 -58.87 24.62
C ARG A 543 -69.81 -58.05 23.36
N ALA A 544 -70.54 -58.36 22.30
CA ALA A 544 -70.44 -57.63 21.05
C ALA A 544 -71.14 -56.26 21.16
N PRO A 545 -70.45 -55.14 20.91
CA PRO A 545 -71.11 -53.84 20.85
C PRO A 545 -71.89 -53.71 19.53
N LEU A 546 -73.10 -53.19 19.59
CA LEU A 546 -73.97 -52.82 18.48
C LEU A 546 -74.28 -51.32 18.64
N THR A 547 -73.72 -50.51 17.74
CA THR A 547 -73.97 -49.07 17.72
C THR A 547 -75.15 -48.77 16.81
N ILE A 548 -76.09 -47.96 17.30
CA ILE A 548 -77.17 -47.35 16.51
C ILE A 548 -76.93 -45.86 16.51
N THR A 549 -76.82 -45.27 15.32
CA THR A 549 -76.64 -43.84 15.16
C THR A 549 -77.93 -43.17 14.72
N LEU A 550 -78.31 -42.13 15.44
CA LEU A 550 -79.46 -41.29 15.15
C LEU A 550 -78.96 -39.95 14.65
N GLN A 551 -79.47 -39.50 13.52
CA GLN A 551 -79.24 -38.15 13.04
C GLN A 551 -80.48 -37.29 13.27
N ASN A 552 -80.24 -36.12 13.82
CA ASN A 552 -81.22 -35.05 13.80
C ASN A 552 -81.22 -34.39 12.42
N ILE A 553 -82.18 -34.74 11.57
CA ILE A 553 -82.33 -34.13 10.24
C ILE A 553 -83.22 -32.88 10.27
N GLY A 554 -83.76 -32.52 11.43
CA GLY A 554 -84.44 -31.25 11.65
C GLY A 554 -83.47 -30.11 11.90
N LEU A 555 -83.99 -28.88 11.91
CA LEU A 555 -83.17 -27.67 11.94
C LEU A 555 -83.02 -27.06 13.35
N PHE A 556 -83.56 -27.71 14.38
CA PHE A 556 -83.32 -27.35 15.79
C PHE A 556 -82.62 -28.47 16.54
N SER A 557 -81.82 -28.12 17.55
CA SER A 557 -81.19 -29.11 18.40
C SER A 557 -82.25 -29.82 19.25
N VAL A 558 -82.05 -31.09 19.56
CA VAL A 558 -82.94 -31.85 20.46
C VAL A 558 -82.20 -32.18 21.76
N SER A 559 -82.84 -32.18 22.92
CA SER A 559 -82.25 -32.56 24.21
C SER A 559 -82.83 -33.88 24.74
N ASP A 560 -82.09 -34.49 25.66
CA ASP A 560 -82.49 -35.70 26.40
C ASP A 560 -82.94 -36.85 25.46
N VAL A 561 -82.08 -37.15 24.47
CA VAL A 561 -82.32 -38.23 23.51
C VAL A 561 -82.01 -39.57 24.19
N VAL A 562 -83.04 -40.38 24.40
CA VAL A 562 -82.92 -41.71 25.00
C VAL A 562 -83.40 -42.76 24.02
N VAL A 563 -82.61 -43.83 23.86
CA VAL A 563 -82.86 -44.93 22.93
C VAL A 563 -83.04 -46.22 23.71
N SER A 564 -84.03 -47.03 23.39
CA SER A 564 -84.16 -48.40 23.89
C SER A 564 -84.17 -49.42 22.75
N LEU A 565 -83.63 -50.61 23.03
CA LEU A 565 -83.45 -51.69 22.08
C LEU A 565 -83.99 -53.02 22.62
N GLU A 566 -84.79 -53.70 21.82
CA GLU A 566 -85.36 -55.01 22.13
C GLU A 566 -85.01 -56.02 21.02
N PRO A 567 -84.48 -57.21 21.36
CA PRO A 567 -84.17 -58.24 20.36
C PRO A 567 -85.43 -58.92 19.86
N VAL A 568 -85.48 -59.19 18.56
CA VAL A 568 -86.54 -60.00 17.92
C VAL A 568 -86.14 -61.48 17.89
N ASP A 569 -84.86 -61.76 17.63
CA ASP A 569 -84.32 -63.13 17.59
C ASP A 569 -84.02 -63.69 18.99
N SER A 570 -84.35 -64.97 19.21
CA SER A 570 -84.20 -65.63 20.52
C SER A 570 -82.77 -66.11 20.84
N ASP A 571 -81.83 -66.07 19.88
CA ASP A 571 -80.43 -66.51 20.04
C ASP A 571 -79.46 -65.35 20.36
N VAL A 572 -80.00 -64.16 20.60
CA VAL A 572 -79.26 -62.96 21.02
C VAL A 572 -79.93 -62.35 22.25
N THR A 573 -79.14 -61.82 23.17
CA THR A 573 -79.65 -61.12 24.35
C THR A 573 -79.04 -59.73 24.42
N VAL A 574 -79.89 -58.70 24.50
CA VAL A 574 -79.45 -57.31 24.73
C VAL A 574 -79.19 -57.12 26.22
N LEU A 575 -77.93 -56.87 26.59
CA LEU A 575 -77.52 -56.77 27.99
C LEU A 575 -77.90 -55.43 28.64
N ASN A 576 -78.00 -54.35 27.85
CA ASN A 576 -78.37 -53.00 28.31
C ASN A 576 -79.49 -52.39 27.45
N THR A 577 -80.74 -52.75 27.73
CA THR A 577 -81.92 -52.44 26.90
C THR A 577 -82.29 -50.95 26.74
N ARG A 578 -81.72 -50.04 27.54
CA ARG A 578 -81.96 -48.59 27.44
C ARG A 578 -80.65 -47.82 27.58
N VAL A 579 -80.42 -46.87 26.67
CA VAL A 579 -79.18 -46.09 26.58
C VAL A 579 -79.51 -44.61 26.40
N PHE A 580 -78.86 -43.79 27.21
CA PHE A 580 -78.87 -42.34 27.04
C PHE A 580 -77.93 -41.96 25.88
N CYS A 581 -78.46 -41.33 24.82
CA CYS A 581 -77.73 -41.06 23.57
C CYS A 581 -77.10 -39.67 23.57
N SER A 582 -77.84 -38.63 23.97
CA SER A 582 -77.27 -37.29 24.11
C SER A 582 -78.11 -36.36 24.99
N LEU A 583 -77.45 -35.48 25.74
CA LEU A 583 -78.07 -34.35 26.45
C LEU A 583 -78.57 -33.28 25.46
N GLY A 584 -77.94 -33.20 24.28
CA GLY A 584 -78.20 -32.21 23.25
C GLY A 584 -77.66 -32.67 21.90
N LEU A 585 -78.50 -32.68 20.87
CA LEU A 585 -78.19 -33.19 19.54
C LEU A 585 -78.59 -32.13 18.50
N ASN A 586 -77.60 -31.39 18.02
CA ASN A 586 -77.78 -30.29 17.07
C ASN A 586 -78.31 -30.76 15.71
N PRO A 587 -78.86 -29.86 14.87
CA PRO A 587 -79.21 -30.14 13.47
C PRO A 587 -78.03 -30.72 12.69
N GLY A 588 -78.28 -31.79 11.92
CA GLY A 588 -77.25 -32.59 11.26
C GLY A 588 -76.38 -33.43 12.22
N GLY A 589 -76.47 -33.14 13.53
CA GLY A 589 -75.77 -33.84 14.58
C GLY A 589 -76.23 -35.28 14.69
N VAL A 590 -75.27 -36.13 15.03
CA VAL A 590 -75.46 -37.56 15.19
C VAL A 590 -75.18 -37.95 16.64
N CYS A 591 -76.07 -38.69 17.26
CA CYS A 591 -75.79 -39.36 18.54
C CYS A 591 -75.73 -40.86 18.29
N SER A 592 -74.93 -41.56 19.09
CA SER A 592 -74.74 -43.00 18.98
C SER A 592 -75.18 -43.64 20.30
N ALA A 593 -76.05 -44.64 20.21
CA ALA A 593 -76.44 -45.48 21.34
C ALA A 593 -75.80 -46.87 21.16
N VAL A 594 -75.02 -47.31 22.16
CA VAL A 594 -74.27 -48.58 22.08
C VAL A 594 -74.92 -49.61 22.98
N PHE A 595 -75.36 -50.70 22.37
CA PHE A 595 -75.97 -51.85 23.01
C PHE A 595 -74.97 -53.01 23.00
N TYR A 596 -74.77 -53.66 24.13
CA TYR A 596 -73.95 -54.85 24.26
C TYR A 596 -74.82 -56.08 24.10
N ILE A 597 -74.51 -56.88 23.10
CA ILE A 597 -75.23 -58.09 22.72
C ILE A 597 -74.39 -59.30 23.11
N ASP A 598 -75.00 -60.24 23.82
CA ASP A 598 -74.38 -61.55 24.04
C ASP A 598 -74.60 -62.43 22.80
N LEU A 599 -73.50 -62.74 22.10
CA LEU A 599 -73.48 -63.61 20.91
C LEU A 599 -72.83 -64.98 21.20
N SER A 600 -72.70 -65.38 22.46
CA SER A 600 -72.04 -66.63 22.85
C SER A 600 -72.68 -67.86 22.22
N ASN A 601 -74.01 -67.83 22.04
CA ASN A 601 -74.79 -68.91 21.43
C ASN A 601 -75.32 -68.54 20.03
N SER A 602 -74.85 -67.42 19.45
CA SER A 602 -75.40 -66.89 18.22
C SER A 602 -74.81 -67.59 16.99
N ILE A 603 -75.65 -67.84 16.00
CA ILE A 603 -75.22 -68.35 14.69
C ILE A 603 -75.03 -67.21 13.68
N PRO A 604 -74.08 -67.33 12.71
CA PRO A 604 -73.95 -66.38 11.61
C PRO A 604 -75.29 -66.17 10.89
N GLY A 605 -75.60 -64.91 10.55
CA GLY A 605 -76.87 -64.53 9.92
C GLY A 605 -77.29 -63.10 10.26
N ASN A 606 -78.46 -62.68 9.78
CA ASN A 606 -79.04 -61.37 10.11
C ASN A 606 -79.77 -61.43 11.46
N LYS A 607 -79.64 -60.37 12.26
CA LYS A 607 -80.24 -60.21 13.60
C LYS A 607 -81.15 -58.99 13.64
N GLU A 608 -82.41 -59.17 14.02
CA GLU A 608 -83.42 -58.10 14.04
C GLU A 608 -83.66 -57.50 15.44
N PHE A 609 -83.86 -56.18 15.49
CA PHE A 609 -84.10 -55.42 16.73
C PHE A 609 -85.13 -54.29 16.55
N VAL A 610 -85.91 -54.01 17.60
CA VAL A 610 -86.83 -52.85 17.67
C VAL A 610 -86.18 -51.71 18.46
N VAL A 611 -86.22 -50.50 17.90
CA VAL A 611 -85.59 -49.27 18.42
C VAL A 611 -86.66 -48.24 18.76
N ASN A 612 -86.74 -47.83 20.03
CA ASN A 612 -87.60 -46.71 20.47
C ASN A 612 -86.73 -45.51 20.86
N VAL A 613 -87.15 -44.30 20.48
CA VAL A 613 -86.41 -43.04 20.70
C VAL A 613 -87.33 -41.99 21.31
N THR A 614 -86.94 -41.40 22.44
CA THR A 614 -87.64 -40.28 23.10
C THR A 614 -86.72 -39.07 23.20
N TYR A 615 -87.21 -37.84 22.96
CA TYR A 615 -86.40 -36.61 22.97
C TYR A 615 -87.21 -35.32 23.16
N TYR A 616 -86.56 -34.21 23.46
CA TYR A 616 -87.13 -32.85 23.48
C TYR A 616 -86.54 -31.99 22.36
N VAL A 617 -87.26 -31.04 21.77
CA VAL A 617 -86.72 -30.11 20.75
C VAL A 617 -86.40 -28.75 21.38
N ASN A 618 -85.14 -28.30 21.31
CA ASN A 618 -84.66 -26.98 21.74
C ASN A 618 -84.59 -26.00 20.57
N ALA A 619 -85.63 -25.20 20.42
CA ALA A 619 -85.67 -24.11 19.45
C ALA A 619 -85.81 -22.79 20.22
N PHE A 620 -85.00 -21.79 19.87
CA PHE A 620 -85.12 -20.42 20.41
C PHE A 620 -85.14 -20.34 21.93
N ASN A 621 -84.33 -21.19 22.58
CA ASN A 621 -84.27 -21.35 24.03
C ASN A 621 -85.59 -21.83 24.70
N THR A 622 -86.42 -22.64 24.01
CA THR A 622 -87.62 -23.35 24.55
C THR A 622 -87.58 -24.87 24.24
N ALA A 623 -88.15 -25.76 25.07
CA ALA A 623 -88.06 -27.24 24.94
C ALA A 623 -89.43 -27.98 24.88
N VAL A 624 -89.65 -28.91 23.93
CA VAL A 624 -90.93 -29.68 23.69
C VAL A 624 -90.70 -31.19 23.46
N PHE A 625 -91.47 -32.10 24.09
CA PHE A 625 -91.27 -33.58 24.11
C PHE A 625 -91.87 -34.37 22.91
N PHE A 626 -91.16 -35.40 22.43
CA PHE A 626 -91.53 -36.30 21.32
C PHE A 626 -91.04 -37.77 21.52
N GLU A 627 -91.73 -38.74 20.88
CA GLU A 627 -91.39 -40.17 20.86
C GLU A 627 -91.54 -40.79 19.44
N THR A 628 -90.65 -41.73 19.06
CA THR A 628 -90.64 -42.43 17.76
C THR A 628 -90.14 -43.88 17.87
N THR A 629 -90.73 -44.79 17.08
CA THR A 629 -90.38 -46.22 17.02
C THR A 629 -89.99 -46.68 15.61
N ARG A 630 -88.95 -47.52 15.49
CA ARG A 630 -88.40 -48.10 14.23
C ARG A 630 -87.83 -49.52 14.45
N THR A 631 -87.52 -50.25 13.38
CA THR A 631 -86.93 -51.62 13.41
C THR A 631 -85.66 -51.67 12.56
N ILE A 632 -84.64 -52.44 12.97
CA ILE A 632 -83.34 -52.59 12.28
C ILE A 632 -82.92 -54.08 12.14
N SER A 633 -82.07 -54.42 11.16
CA SER A 633 -81.58 -55.79 10.90
C SER A 633 -80.08 -55.81 10.57
N VAL A 634 -79.24 -56.49 11.37
CA VAL A 634 -77.76 -56.41 11.29
C VAL A 634 -77.12 -57.78 10.99
N THR A 635 -76.23 -57.86 10.01
CA THR A 635 -75.55 -59.11 9.61
C THR A 635 -74.36 -59.47 10.51
N LEU A 636 -74.25 -60.73 10.92
CA LEU A 636 -73.11 -61.32 11.65
C LEU A 636 -72.24 -62.20 10.69
N PRO A 637 -71.06 -61.73 10.20
CA PRO A 637 -70.24 -62.37 9.14
C PRO A 637 -69.30 -63.52 9.61
N SER A 638 -68.51 -64.12 8.69
CA SER A 638 -67.46 -65.15 8.90
C SER A 638 -66.07 -64.74 8.33
N HIS A 639 -64.90 -65.09 8.91
CA HIS A 639 -63.54 -64.56 8.55
C HIS A 639 -62.45 -65.55 8.03
N PRO A 640 -61.56 -65.16 7.06
CA PRO A 640 -60.29 -65.85 6.67
C PRO A 640 -58.98 -65.14 7.14
N ALA A 641 -57.95 -65.85 7.65
CA ALA A 641 -56.76 -65.32 8.35
C ALA A 641 -55.54 -64.84 7.48
N GLY A 642 -54.69 -63.91 8.00
CA GLY A 642 -53.46 -63.35 7.36
C GLY A 642 -52.08 -63.85 7.90
N GLU A 643 -50.96 -63.54 7.21
CA GLU A 643 -49.60 -64.16 7.34
C GLU A 643 -48.75 -63.80 8.58
N GLY A 644 -49.16 -62.87 9.46
CA GLY A 644 -48.43 -62.55 10.70
C GLY A 644 -47.53 -61.30 10.66
N VAL A 645 -46.48 -61.24 11.50
CA VAL A 645 -45.53 -60.09 11.55
C VAL A 645 -44.35 -60.30 10.60
N VAL A 646 -44.00 -59.29 9.78
CA VAL A 646 -42.98 -59.37 8.71
C VAL A 646 -41.91 -58.27 8.77
N LEU A 647 -40.70 -58.51 8.25
CA LEU A 647 -39.62 -57.52 8.11
C LEU A 647 -39.76 -56.76 6.78
N ALA A 648 -39.73 -55.42 6.79
CA ALA A 648 -39.93 -54.57 5.61
C ALA A 648 -38.61 -54.04 5.00
N GLU A 649 -37.66 -53.55 5.81
CA GLU A 649 -36.37 -53.07 5.31
C GLU A 649 -35.24 -53.27 6.34
N TYR A 650 -33.99 -53.30 5.88
CA TYR A 650 -32.79 -53.28 6.72
C TYR A 650 -31.61 -52.62 6.00
N ARG A 651 -30.80 -51.83 6.72
CA ARG A 651 -29.60 -51.13 6.20
C ARG A 651 -28.81 -50.46 7.34
N TRP A 652 -27.59 -49.99 7.05
CA TRP A 652 -26.97 -48.98 7.91
C TRP A 652 -27.74 -47.65 7.83
N LEU A 653 -27.90 -46.99 8.97
CA LEU A 653 -28.63 -45.72 9.08
C LEU A 653 -28.05 -44.67 8.11
N ASN A 654 -28.92 -43.89 7.45
CA ASN A 654 -28.54 -42.91 6.42
C ASN A 654 -27.79 -43.47 5.19
N ASN A 655 -27.79 -44.80 4.98
CA ASN A 655 -26.95 -45.48 3.98
C ASN A 655 -25.45 -45.22 4.16
N TYR A 656 -25.03 -44.87 5.38
CA TYR A 656 -23.65 -44.64 5.72
C TYR A 656 -22.88 -45.98 5.80
N PRO A 657 -21.69 -46.07 5.18
CA PRO A 657 -20.88 -47.28 5.22
C PRO A 657 -20.33 -47.53 6.62
N ALA A 658 -20.34 -48.79 7.06
CA ALA A 658 -19.57 -49.21 8.23
C ALA A 658 -18.26 -49.84 7.77
N TYR A 659 -17.18 -49.67 8.54
CA TYR A 659 -15.85 -50.19 8.21
C TYR A 659 -15.33 -51.08 9.35
N PRO A 660 -14.28 -51.88 9.12
CA PRO A 660 -13.62 -52.61 10.20
C PRO A 660 -13.13 -51.64 11.29
N GLY A 661 -13.58 -51.83 12.53
CA GLY A 661 -13.28 -50.92 13.65
C GLY A 661 -14.32 -49.84 13.90
N SER A 662 -15.41 -49.78 13.13
CA SER A 662 -16.54 -48.90 13.42
C SER A 662 -17.13 -49.22 14.79
N GLU A 663 -17.21 -48.21 15.66
CA GLU A 663 -17.88 -48.23 16.95
C GLU A 663 -19.25 -47.56 16.85
N LYS A 664 -20.26 -48.15 17.47
CA LYS A 664 -21.64 -47.63 17.54
C LYS A 664 -22.28 -47.31 16.17
N ALA A 665 -21.85 -48.00 15.11
CA ALA A 665 -22.47 -47.87 13.79
C ALA A 665 -23.93 -48.35 13.87
N SER A 666 -24.86 -47.49 13.47
CA SER A 666 -26.29 -47.72 13.70
C SER A 666 -26.90 -48.57 12.58
N TYR A 667 -27.32 -49.78 12.91
CA TYR A 667 -27.99 -50.71 12.00
C TYR A 667 -29.51 -50.61 12.14
N PHE A 668 -30.17 -50.20 11.05
CA PHE A 668 -31.57 -49.86 11.00
C PHE A 668 -32.40 -50.97 10.34
N PHE A 669 -33.62 -51.21 10.86
CA PHE A 669 -34.61 -52.09 10.24
C PHE A 669 -36.05 -51.71 10.60
N SER A 670 -37.02 -52.12 9.77
CA SER A 670 -38.45 -51.89 10.01
C SER A 670 -39.29 -53.17 9.90
N ILE A 671 -40.38 -53.24 10.68
CA ILE A 671 -41.25 -54.41 10.88
C ILE A 671 -42.71 -54.00 10.71
N VAL A 672 -43.55 -54.87 10.13
CA VAL A 672 -44.99 -54.61 9.89
C VAL A 672 -45.85 -55.71 10.51
N ASN A 673 -46.93 -55.35 11.19
CA ASN A 673 -47.93 -56.31 11.68
C ASN A 673 -49.01 -56.58 10.61
N LEU A 674 -49.18 -57.81 10.12
CA LEU A 674 -50.24 -58.19 9.17
C LEU A 674 -51.29 -59.15 9.80
N GLU A 675 -51.36 -59.27 11.13
CA GLU A 675 -52.38 -60.06 11.84
C GLU A 675 -53.75 -59.34 11.87
N ALA A 676 -54.86 -60.09 11.88
CA ALA A 676 -56.22 -59.53 11.93
C ALA A 676 -56.57 -58.79 13.24
N TYR A 677 -55.73 -58.94 14.27
CA TYR A 677 -55.88 -58.30 15.57
C TYR A 677 -54.58 -57.62 16.02
N PRO A 678 -54.63 -56.68 16.98
CA PRO A 678 -53.44 -55.98 17.45
C PRO A 678 -52.45 -56.91 18.17
N VAL A 679 -51.16 -56.70 17.90
CA VAL A 679 -50.06 -57.33 18.63
C VAL A 679 -49.79 -56.54 19.90
N TYR A 680 -50.06 -57.13 21.06
CA TYR A 680 -50.04 -56.43 22.35
C TYR A 680 -48.67 -56.40 23.03
N SER A 681 -47.78 -57.31 22.66
CA SER A 681 -46.37 -57.23 23.04
C SER A 681 -45.49 -57.94 22.01
N MET A 682 -44.28 -57.44 21.80
CA MET A 682 -43.27 -58.15 21.01
C MET A 682 -41.87 -57.98 21.60
N TRP A 683 -41.05 -59.01 21.42
CA TRP A 683 -39.63 -59.02 21.72
C TRP A 683 -38.86 -59.18 20.42
N ILE A 684 -37.95 -58.24 20.14
CA ILE A 684 -37.10 -58.26 18.95
C ILE A 684 -35.66 -58.54 19.40
N GLU A 685 -35.02 -59.55 18.82
CA GLU A 685 -33.63 -59.92 19.11
C GLU A 685 -32.80 -59.89 17.82
N LEU A 686 -31.69 -59.16 17.80
CA LEU A 686 -30.72 -59.19 16.71
C LEU A 686 -29.56 -60.13 17.07
N LYS A 687 -29.39 -61.20 16.28
CA LYS A 687 -28.24 -62.10 16.36
C LYS A 687 -27.21 -61.67 15.33
N THR A 688 -26.05 -61.24 15.82
CA THR A 688 -24.96 -60.71 14.98
C THR A 688 -24.01 -61.83 14.53
N PRO A 689 -23.38 -61.68 13.34
CA PRO A 689 -22.32 -62.58 12.88
C PRO A 689 -21.03 -62.44 13.70
N GLU A 690 -20.11 -63.38 13.54
CA GLU A 690 -18.79 -63.31 14.16
C GLU A 690 -18.04 -62.04 13.72
N GLY A 691 -17.41 -61.36 14.68
CA GLY A 691 -16.72 -60.09 14.45
C GLY A 691 -17.60 -58.84 14.53
N VAL A 692 -18.93 -58.98 14.66
CA VAL A 692 -19.87 -57.87 14.92
C VAL A 692 -20.57 -58.10 16.26
N LYS A 693 -20.59 -57.07 17.10
CA LYS A 693 -21.24 -57.13 18.42
C LYS A 693 -22.18 -55.95 18.60
N ILE A 694 -23.18 -56.10 19.44
CA ILE A 694 -24.03 -54.98 19.85
C ILE A 694 -23.21 -54.11 20.81
N SER A 695 -23.25 -52.80 20.62
CA SER A 695 -22.43 -51.87 21.40
C SER A 695 -22.73 -51.92 22.89
N GLN A 696 -21.72 -51.69 23.70
CA GLN A 696 -21.83 -51.79 25.16
C GLN A 696 -22.89 -50.83 25.73
N GLY A 697 -23.78 -51.34 26.58
CA GLY A 697 -24.90 -50.58 27.17
C GLY A 697 -26.21 -50.64 26.38
N TYR A 698 -26.24 -51.28 25.20
CA TYR A 698 -27.45 -51.46 24.41
C TYR A 698 -28.00 -52.89 24.54
N PRO A 699 -29.33 -53.07 24.62
CA PRO A 699 -29.93 -54.37 24.82
C PRO A 699 -29.91 -55.19 23.53
N GLN A 700 -29.47 -56.44 23.61
CA GLN A 700 -29.59 -57.43 22.52
C GLN A 700 -31.03 -57.77 22.18
N ARG A 701 -31.94 -57.57 23.14
CA ARG A 701 -33.36 -57.86 23.04
C ARG A 701 -34.20 -56.63 23.40
N ILE A 702 -34.98 -56.14 22.45
CA ILE A 702 -35.84 -54.96 22.60
C ILE A 702 -37.26 -55.42 22.92
N TYR A 703 -37.86 -54.87 23.98
CA TYR A 703 -39.28 -55.04 24.26
C TYR A 703 -40.08 -53.90 23.61
N VAL A 704 -41.15 -54.26 22.92
CA VAL A 704 -42.12 -53.29 22.39
C VAL A 704 -43.46 -53.58 23.06
N ALA A 705 -43.94 -52.60 23.82
CA ALA A 705 -45.29 -52.63 24.36
C ALA A 705 -46.29 -52.28 23.24
N GLY A 706 -47.30 -53.12 23.06
CA GLY A 706 -48.40 -52.86 22.14
C GLY A 706 -49.48 -51.96 22.75
N PRO A 707 -50.62 -51.76 22.05
CA PRO A 707 -51.01 -52.49 20.85
C PRO A 707 -50.36 -51.95 19.57
N VAL A 708 -49.68 -52.81 18.83
CA VAL A 708 -49.25 -52.60 17.45
C VAL A 708 -50.41 -53.04 16.56
N GLN A 709 -51.08 -52.07 15.94
CA GLN A 709 -52.30 -52.29 15.16
C GLN A 709 -52.00 -53.11 13.89
N SER A 710 -53.04 -53.73 13.31
CA SER A 710 -52.91 -54.34 11.98
C SER A 710 -52.45 -53.29 10.96
N LEU A 711 -51.57 -53.70 10.04
CA LEU A 711 -50.88 -52.92 9.02
C LEU A 711 -49.92 -51.82 9.53
N GLN A 712 -49.68 -51.75 10.84
CA GLN A 712 -48.76 -50.77 11.41
C GLN A 712 -47.30 -51.17 11.20
N THR A 713 -46.47 -50.20 10.79
CA THR A 713 -45.00 -50.34 10.65
C THR A 713 -44.28 -49.75 11.87
N LEU A 714 -43.21 -50.40 12.31
CA LEU A 714 -42.33 -49.97 13.40
C LEU A 714 -40.88 -49.97 12.90
N SER A 715 -40.09 -48.98 13.30
CA SER A 715 -38.68 -48.85 12.87
C SER A 715 -37.75 -48.78 14.08
N TYR A 716 -36.63 -49.49 13.99
CA TYR A 716 -35.63 -49.60 15.04
C TYR A 716 -34.22 -49.40 14.50
N SER A 717 -33.32 -48.94 15.36
CA SER A 717 -31.89 -48.81 15.06
C SER A 717 -31.08 -49.33 16.23
N ILE A 718 -30.14 -50.25 15.97
CA ILE A 718 -29.28 -50.86 16.97
C ILE A 718 -27.83 -50.49 16.67
N PRO A 719 -27.10 -49.88 17.61
CA PRO A 719 -25.68 -49.59 17.43
C PRO A 719 -24.85 -50.88 17.55
N LEU A 720 -23.96 -51.07 16.59
CA LEU A 720 -23.07 -52.22 16.45
C LEU A 720 -21.61 -51.77 16.47
N ASP A 721 -20.78 -52.55 17.14
CA ASP A 721 -19.32 -52.45 17.13
C ASP A 721 -18.74 -53.54 16.23
N ILE A 722 -17.93 -53.13 15.25
CA ILE A 722 -17.30 -54.00 14.26
C ILE A 722 -15.84 -54.18 14.63
N SER A 723 -15.37 -55.43 14.68
CA SER A 723 -13.97 -55.72 14.97
C SER A 723 -13.04 -55.10 13.91
N GLY A 724 -11.95 -54.45 14.36
CA GLY A 724 -10.92 -53.92 13.47
C GLY A 724 -10.17 -54.97 12.64
N ASN A 725 -10.26 -56.26 13.01
CA ASN A 725 -9.67 -57.37 12.27
C ASN A 725 -10.64 -58.01 11.26
N LEU A 726 -11.87 -57.50 11.14
CA LEU A 726 -12.85 -58.02 10.21
C LEU A 726 -12.46 -57.62 8.77
N THR A 727 -12.58 -58.54 7.82
CA THR A 727 -12.31 -58.21 6.41
C THR A 727 -13.52 -57.48 5.80
N PRO A 728 -13.32 -56.49 4.91
CA PRO A 728 -14.44 -55.89 4.19
C PRO A 728 -15.25 -56.94 3.40
N GLY A 729 -16.58 -56.88 3.47
CA GLY A 729 -17.47 -57.90 2.89
C GLY A 729 -18.91 -57.82 3.37
N VAL A 730 -19.74 -58.77 2.93
CA VAL A 730 -21.14 -58.92 3.36
C VAL A 730 -21.23 -60.03 4.41
N TYR A 731 -21.82 -59.74 5.57
CA TYR A 731 -22.00 -60.68 6.67
C TYR A 731 -23.49 -60.87 7.00
N SER A 732 -23.91 -62.09 7.29
CA SER A 732 -25.34 -62.38 7.58
C SER A 732 -25.64 -62.39 9.08
N GLY A 733 -26.61 -61.58 9.50
CA GLY A 733 -27.25 -61.62 10.82
C GLY A 733 -28.68 -62.19 10.76
N LEU A 734 -29.32 -62.32 11.92
CA LEU A 734 -30.71 -62.80 12.03
C LEU A 734 -31.51 -61.94 13.01
N ILE A 735 -32.66 -61.43 12.58
CA ILE A 735 -33.63 -60.76 13.45
C ILE A 735 -34.70 -61.78 13.85
N VAL A 736 -34.88 -62.01 15.14
CA VAL A 736 -35.90 -62.91 15.72
C VAL A 736 -36.95 -62.07 16.42
N ILE A 737 -38.23 -62.31 16.09
CA ILE A 737 -39.36 -61.56 16.66
C ILE A 737 -40.31 -62.55 17.32
N GLU A 738 -40.57 -62.37 18.61
CA GLU A 738 -41.56 -63.13 19.37
C GLU A 738 -42.69 -62.20 19.83
N TYR A 739 -43.94 -62.44 19.44
CA TYR A 739 -45.04 -61.51 19.64
C TYR A 739 -46.33 -62.17 20.17
N TYR A 740 -47.13 -61.41 20.91
CA TYR A 740 -48.42 -61.84 21.50
C TYR A 740 -49.59 -61.15 20.80
N LEU A 741 -50.46 -61.95 20.19
CA LEU A 741 -51.66 -61.52 19.49
C LEU A 741 -52.86 -61.51 20.45
N GLN A 742 -53.50 -60.36 20.65
CA GLN A 742 -54.62 -60.20 21.59
C GLN A 742 -55.96 -60.39 20.88
N THR A 743 -56.85 -61.17 21.49
CA THR A 743 -58.27 -61.29 21.12
C THR A 743 -59.13 -60.90 22.35
N MET A 744 -60.38 -60.42 22.18
CA MET A 744 -61.21 -60.05 23.34
C MET A 744 -61.65 -61.30 24.12
N GLY A 745 -60.86 -61.66 25.13
CA GLY A 745 -61.00 -62.88 25.96
C GLY A 745 -59.69 -63.62 26.26
N GLY A 746 -58.58 -63.28 25.59
CA GLY A 746 -57.26 -63.93 25.75
C GLY A 746 -56.27 -63.60 24.62
N GLY A 747 -55.23 -64.42 24.40
CA GLY A 747 -54.30 -64.24 23.28
C GLY A 747 -53.27 -65.37 23.11
N VAL A 748 -52.51 -65.34 22.01
CA VAL A 748 -51.55 -66.39 21.60
C VAL A 748 -50.19 -65.80 21.26
N ARG A 749 -49.09 -66.49 21.63
CA ARG A 749 -47.70 -66.08 21.35
C ARG A 749 -47.15 -66.79 20.10
N LYS A 750 -46.50 -66.06 19.19
CA LYS A 750 -45.90 -66.54 17.93
C LYS A 750 -44.44 -66.06 17.80
N THR A 751 -43.62 -66.79 17.04
CA THR A 751 -42.20 -66.46 16.81
C THR A 751 -41.87 -66.54 15.32
N VAL A 752 -41.18 -65.54 14.77
CA VAL A 752 -40.71 -65.45 13.38
C VAL A 752 -39.23 -65.03 13.33
N SER A 753 -38.53 -65.32 12.23
CA SER A 753 -37.10 -65.00 12.08
C SER A 753 -36.75 -64.60 10.65
N PHE A 754 -35.95 -63.54 10.48
CA PHE A 754 -35.59 -62.95 9.20
C PHE A 754 -34.07 -62.78 9.05
N PRO A 755 -33.44 -63.29 7.97
CA PRO A 755 -32.04 -63.04 7.70
C PRO A 755 -31.82 -61.58 7.25
N VAL A 756 -30.70 -60.98 7.69
CA VAL A 756 -30.30 -59.60 7.33
C VAL A 756 -28.84 -59.53 6.94
N GLU A 757 -28.47 -58.65 6.01
CA GLU A 757 -27.10 -58.50 5.52
C GLU A 757 -26.42 -57.23 6.03
N LEU A 758 -25.24 -57.37 6.62
CA LEU A 758 -24.38 -56.30 7.11
C LEU A 758 -23.23 -56.08 6.13
N PHE A 759 -23.26 -54.96 5.40
CA PHE A 759 -22.22 -54.60 4.44
C PHE A 759 -21.10 -53.80 5.09
N ILE A 760 -19.88 -54.32 5.10
CA ILE A 760 -18.69 -53.70 5.67
C ILE A 760 -17.75 -53.26 4.54
N GLN A 761 -17.48 -51.97 4.41
CA GLN A 761 -16.65 -51.39 3.36
C GLN A 761 -15.17 -51.32 3.73
N ASP A 762 -14.30 -51.17 2.73
CA ASP A 762 -12.86 -50.99 2.92
C ASP A 762 -12.49 -49.51 3.12
N ALA A 763 -11.93 -49.19 4.29
CA ALA A 763 -11.43 -47.85 4.61
C ALA A 763 -10.01 -47.59 4.05
N SER A 764 -9.31 -48.62 3.55
CA SER A 764 -7.89 -48.52 3.19
C SER A 764 -7.60 -47.61 1.98
N SER A 765 -8.63 -47.34 1.16
CA SER A 765 -8.57 -46.45 -0.01
C SER A 765 -9.22 -45.08 0.24
N ALA A 766 -9.37 -44.69 1.52
CA ALA A 766 -10.06 -43.46 1.91
C ALA A 766 -9.44 -42.17 1.34
N PHE A 767 -8.14 -42.17 1.02
CA PHE A 767 -7.40 -40.98 0.58
C PHE A 767 -6.60 -41.21 -0.69
N SER A 768 -6.60 -40.21 -1.56
CA SER A 768 -5.71 -40.11 -2.71
C SER A 768 -4.81 -38.88 -2.56
N LEU A 769 -3.50 -39.01 -2.79
CA LEU A 769 -2.58 -37.86 -2.87
C LEU A 769 -2.67 -37.29 -4.29
N ILE A 770 -3.18 -36.06 -4.42
CA ILE A 770 -3.38 -35.39 -5.71
C ILE A 770 -2.13 -34.63 -6.13
N SER A 771 -1.50 -33.91 -5.20
CA SER A 771 -0.40 -33.00 -5.50
C SER A 771 0.53 -32.83 -4.31
N TYR A 772 1.80 -32.54 -4.62
CA TYR A 772 2.85 -32.30 -3.65
C TYR A 772 3.94 -31.42 -4.25
N GLY A 773 4.66 -30.66 -3.42
CA GLY A 773 5.78 -29.83 -3.88
C GLY A 773 6.22 -28.77 -2.88
N TRP A 774 7.34 -28.10 -3.17
CA TRP A 774 7.84 -27.00 -2.34
C TRP A 774 7.07 -25.71 -2.62
N LEU A 775 6.57 -25.06 -1.57
CA LEU A 775 5.75 -23.86 -1.70
C LEU A 775 6.57 -22.61 -2.05
N SER A 776 7.84 -22.57 -1.65
CA SER A 776 8.74 -21.42 -1.81
C SER A 776 9.89 -21.69 -2.78
N GLY A 777 9.70 -22.62 -3.72
CA GLY A 777 10.76 -23.15 -4.58
C GLY A 777 11.57 -24.27 -3.94
N GLU A 778 12.38 -24.95 -4.75
CA GLU A 778 13.25 -26.04 -4.32
C GLU A 778 14.23 -25.54 -3.24
N PRO A 779 14.39 -26.27 -2.11
CA PRO A 779 15.28 -25.87 -1.04
C PRO A 779 16.73 -25.93 -1.51
N SER A 780 17.65 -25.29 -0.79
CA SER A 780 19.08 -25.31 -1.11
C SER A 780 19.86 -25.97 0.02
N PRO A 781 19.90 -27.32 0.09
CA PRO A 781 20.48 -28.02 1.21
C PRO A 781 21.92 -27.57 1.53
N PRO A 782 22.26 -27.27 2.79
CA PRO A 782 21.37 -27.29 3.95
C PRO A 782 20.46 -26.05 4.03
N THR A 783 19.16 -26.22 4.31
CA THR A 783 18.22 -25.11 4.54
C THR A 783 17.29 -25.44 5.71
N LYS A 784 16.88 -24.42 6.49
CA LYS A 784 15.95 -24.57 7.60
C LYS A 784 14.60 -23.90 7.30
N GLY A 785 13.51 -24.46 7.83
CA GLY A 785 12.17 -23.84 7.78
C GLY A 785 11.54 -23.74 6.39
N VAL A 786 11.83 -24.67 5.49
CA VAL A 786 11.24 -24.72 4.14
C VAL A 786 9.89 -25.43 4.15
N LYS A 787 8.93 -24.91 3.37
CA LYS A 787 7.55 -25.38 3.39
C LYS A 787 7.27 -26.39 2.27
N TYR A 788 6.84 -27.59 2.64
CA TYR A 788 6.42 -28.64 1.71
C TYR A 788 4.90 -28.82 1.75
N MET A 789 4.25 -28.64 0.62
CA MET A 789 2.80 -28.72 0.49
C MET A 789 2.37 -30.12 0.06
N LEU A 790 1.27 -30.59 0.65
CA LEU A 790 0.64 -31.88 0.37
C LEU A 790 -0.87 -31.69 0.21
N ILE A 791 -1.44 -32.26 -0.84
CA ILE A 791 -2.86 -32.12 -1.15
C ILE A 791 -3.46 -33.52 -1.33
N PHE A 792 -4.33 -33.90 -0.41
CA PHE A 792 -5.10 -35.15 -0.44
C PHE A 792 -6.55 -34.89 -0.85
N ARG A 793 -7.23 -35.93 -1.32
CA ARG A 793 -8.69 -35.95 -1.50
C ARG A 793 -9.32 -37.09 -0.73
N ASN A 794 -10.44 -36.80 -0.08
CA ASN A 794 -11.28 -37.79 0.58
C ASN A 794 -12.10 -38.54 -0.48
N GLU A 795 -11.80 -39.81 -0.72
CA GLU A 795 -12.46 -40.59 -1.77
C GLU A 795 -13.72 -41.30 -1.27
N ASN A 796 -13.72 -41.82 -0.03
CA ASN A 796 -14.72 -42.80 0.40
C ASN A 796 -15.28 -42.58 1.81
N ILE A 797 -14.90 -41.51 2.54
CA ILE A 797 -15.45 -41.20 3.87
C ILE A 797 -16.57 -40.16 3.73
N PRO A 798 -17.83 -40.46 4.11
CA PRO A 798 -18.96 -39.53 3.97
C PRO A 798 -18.74 -38.18 4.65
N THR A 799 -18.35 -38.18 5.92
CA THR A 799 -17.92 -37.00 6.67
C THR A 799 -16.74 -37.36 7.55
N MET A 800 -15.76 -36.46 7.58
CA MET A 800 -14.51 -36.62 8.30
C MET A 800 -14.25 -35.39 9.14
N THR A 801 -13.90 -35.58 10.40
CA THR A 801 -13.56 -34.48 11.30
C THR A 801 -12.19 -34.67 11.92
N ASN A 802 -11.52 -33.56 12.21
CA ASN A 802 -10.20 -33.50 12.83
C ASN A 802 -9.13 -34.37 12.15
N PRO A 803 -8.96 -34.32 10.80
CA PRO A 803 -7.88 -35.06 10.18
C PRO A 803 -6.52 -34.50 10.65
N MET A 804 -5.59 -35.38 10.98
CA MET A 804 -4.24 -35.04 11.41
C MET A 804 -3.24 -35.95 10.69
N LEU A 805 -2.27 -35.34 10.03
CA LEU A 805 -1.22 -36.04 9.33
C LEU A 805 -0.03 -36.24 10.27
N LYS A 806 0.31 -37.50 10.55
CA LYS A 806 1.50 -37.87 11.34
C LYS A 806 2.51 -38.55 10.45
N LEU A 807 3.72 -38.02 10.37
CA LEU A 807 4.76 -38.49 9.45
C LEU A 807 6.04 -38.85 10.18
N GLN A 808 6.68 -39.93 9.74
CA GLN A 808 8.06 -40.26 10.07
C GLN A 808 8.97 -39.69 8.98
N LEU A 809 9.78 -38.71 9.34
CA LEU A 809 10.69 -38.04 8.42
C LEU A 809 11.95 -38.90 8.18
N PRO A 810 12.45 -38.97 6.93
CA PRO A 810 13.66 -39.71 6.59
C PRO A 810 14.92 -39.03 7.15
N GLN A 811 16.02 -39.78 7.24
CA GLN A 811 17.30 -39.25 7.70
C GLN A 811 17.73 -38.00 6.91
N GLY A 812 18.14 -36.95 7.62
CA GLY A 812 18.51 -35.65 7.05
C GLY A 812 17.33 -34.68 6.82
N ILE A 813 16.11 -35.08 7.18
CA ILE A 813 14.92 -34.22 7.22
C ILE A 813 14.39 -34.18 8.65
N THR A 814 14.20 -32.98 9.20
CA THR A 814 13.59 -32.79 10.52
C THR A 814 12.48 -31.77 10.47
N ASP A 815 11.54 -31.85 11.40
CA ASP A 815 10.53 -30.81 11.56
C ASP A 815 11.20 -29.51 12.03
N ALA A 816 10.86 -28.38 11.40
CA ALA A 816 11.51 -27.12 11.69
C ALA A 816 11.14 -26.52 13.05
N ALA A 817 9.97 -26.87 13.60
CA ALA A 817 9.50 -26.37 14.88
C ALA A 817 10.04 -27.22 16.05
N THR A 818 10.05 -28.55 15.91
CA THR A 818 10.48 -29.46 17.00
C THR A 818 11.92 -29.94 16.86
N GLY A 819 12.49 -29.93 15.65
CA GLY A 819 13.80 -30.52 15.37
C GLY A 819 13.80 -32.05 15.33
N GLU A 820 12.64 -32.70 15.43
CA GLU A 820 12.52 -34.15 15.49
C GLU A 820 12.42 -34.80 14.09
N ALA A 821 12.70 -36.10 14.01
CA ALA A 821 12.49 -36.92 12.81
C ALA A 821 11.01 -37.33 12.61
N SER A 822 10.08 -36.65 13.25
CA SER A 822 8.63 -36.87 13.12
C SER A 822 7.89 -35.54 13.13
N THR A 823 6.77 -35.46 12.42
CA THR A 823 5.94 -34.26 12.38
C THR A 823 4.46 -34.62 12.45
N ASN A 824 3.69 -33.79 13.16
CA ASN A 824 2.25 -33.89 13.30
C ASN A 824 1.63 -32.57 12.80
N VAL A 825 0.82 -32.65 11.74
CA VAL A 825 0.31 -31.46 11.05
C VAL A 825 -1.19 -31.57 10.87
N THR A 826 -1.90 -30.52 11.27
CA THR A 826 -3.33 -30.33 10.99
C THR A 826 -3.52 -29.66 9.63
N PRO A 827 -4.63 -29.90 8.92
CA PRO A 827 -4.87 -29.26 7.64
C PRO A 827 -5.00 -27.74 7.78
N ILE A 828 -4.70 -27.02 6.71
CA ILE A 828 -4.98 -25.58 6.63
C ILE A 828 -6.47 -25.35 6.34
N THR A 829 -7.08 -24.38 7.01
CA THR A 829 -8.47 -23.99 6.75
C THR A 829 -8.55 -23.21 5.44
N MET A 830 -9.23 -23.76 4.44
CA MET A 830 -9.52 -23.05 3.19
C MET A 830 -10.87 -22.34 3.30
N PRO A 831 -10.99 -21.04 2.94
CA PRO A 831 -12.25 -20.33 2.99
C PRO A 831 -13.17 -20.80 1.87
N GLY A 832 -14.35 -21.29 2.27
CA GLY A 832 -15.35 -21.86 1.38
C GLY A 832 -14.94 -23.26 0.93
N GLY A 833 -15.80 -24.26 1.18
CA GLY A 833 -15.60 -25.63 0.72
C GLY A 833 -15.41 -25.69 -0.79
N LEU A 834 -14.15 -25.63 -1.23
CA LEU A 834 -13.77 -25.75 -2.63
C LEU A 834 -14.07 -27.17 -3.08
N SER A 835 -15.26 -27.34 -3.66
CA SER A 835 -15.65 -28.56 -4.34
C SER A 835 -14.75 -28.76 -5.57
N GLY A 836 -14.45 -30.02 -5.91
CA GLY A 836 -13.37 -30.45 -6.81
C GLY A 836 -13.35 -30.00 -8.29
N THR A 837 -13.91 -28.84 -8.63
CA THR A 837 -13.89 -28.24 -9.98
C THR A 837 -12.93 -27.06 -10.15
N THR A 838 -12.26 -26.59 -9.09
CA THR A 838 -11.21 -25.57 -9.22
C THR A 838 -9.92 -26.19 -9.76
N SER A 839 -9.28 -25.49 -10.70
CA SER A 839 -7.99 -25.95 -11.23
C SER A 839 -6.96 -26.01 -10.10
N LEU A 840 -6.18 -27.08 -10.03
CA LEU A 840 -5.09 -27.26 -9.06
C LEU A 840 -4.15 -26.02 -9.01
N ALA A 841 -4.01 -25.31 -10.13
CA ALA A 841 -3.26 -24.06 -10.25
C ALA A 841 -3.83 -22.90 -9.43
N GLN A 842 -5.16 -22.72 -9.40
CA GLN A 842 -5.82 -21.69 -8.58
C GLN A 842 -5.69 -21.97 -7.09
N LEU A 843 -5.73 -23.26 -6.71
CA LEU A 843 -5.54 -23.70 -5.32
C LEU A 843 -4.12 -23.41 -4.84
N VAL A 844 -3.11 -23.71 -5.66
CA VAL A 844 -1.70 -23.40 -5.35
C VAL A 844 -1.51 -21.88 -5.24
N GLN A 845 -2.10 -21.08 -6.14
CA GLN A 845 -2.05 -19.61 -6.05
C GLN A 845 -2.64 -19.08 -4.75
N TYR A 846 -3.79 -19.62 -4.32
CA TYR A 846 -4.42 -19.25 -3.06
C TYR A 846 -3.52 -19.53 -1.84
N ILE A 847 -2.80 -20.66 -1.85
CA ILE A 847 -1.87 -21.03 -0.78
C ILE A 847 -0.59 -20.16 -0.82
N THR A 848 -0.14 -19.72 -2.00
CA THR A 848 1.06 -18.87 -2.18
C THR A 848 0.82 -17.37 -2.03
N GLY A 849 -0.41 -16.88 -2.24
CA GLY A 849 -0.78 -15.46 -2.40
C GLY A 849 -0.80 -14.61 -1.14
N GLY A 850 -0.33 -15.15 -0.01
CA GLY A 850 -0.29 -14.44 1.27
C GLY A 850 -1.65 -14.42 1.97
N LEU A 851 -1.77 -15.19 3.04
CA LEU A 851 -2.61 -14.80 4.16
C LEU A 851 -2.02 -13.48 4.71
N PRO A 852 -2.72 -12.33 4.65
CA PRO A 852 -2.35 -11.21 5.49
C PRO A 852 -2.43 -11.69 6.94
N GLY A 853 -1.41 -11.39 7.74
CA GLY A 853 -1.24 -11.95 9.06
C GLY A 853 -2.53 -12.01 9.87
N SER A 854 -3.04 -13.22 10.09
CA SER A 854 -4.05 -13.50 11.09
C SER A 854 -3.42 -14.40 12.15
N ALA A 855 -2.99 -13.72 13.22
CA ALA A 855 -3.00 -14.33 14.53
C ALA A 855 -4.41 -14.87 14.83
N GLY A 856 -4.49 -16.09 15.34
CA GLY A 856 -5.62 -16.61 16.11
C GLY A 856 -7.02 -16.39 15.54
N LEU A 857 -7.46 -17.27 14.64
CA LEU A 857 -8.89 -17.60 14.56
C LEU A 857 -9.06 -18.99 15.19
N PRO A 858 -10.04 -19.17 16.10
CA PRO A 858 -10.30 -20.49 16.69
C PRO A 858 -10.66 -21.44 15.56
N GLY A 859 -9.89 -22.53 15.44
CA GLY A 859 -10.10 -23.55 14.42
C GLY A 859 -11.52 -24.08 14.53
N GLN A 860 -12.41 -23.64 13.63
CA GLN A 860 -13.65 -24.36 13.42
C GLN A 860 -13.27 -25.74 12.90
N SER A 861 -13.80 -26.78 13.54
CA SER A 861 -13.64 -28.15 13.10
C SER A 861 -14.16 -28.25 11.67
N SER A 862 -13.23 -28.28 10.71
CA SER A 862 -13.55 -28.50 9.30
C SER A 862 -14.01 -29.95 9.16
N SER A 863 -15.29 -30.11 8.85
CA SER A 863 -15.80 -31.39 8.39
C SER A 863 -15.51 -31.50 6.89
N TYR A 864 -14.84 -32.56 6.48
CA TYR A 864 -14.52 -32.86 5.08
C TYR A 864 -15.46 -33.94 4.59
N GLY A 865 -16.25 -33.62 3.57
CA GLY A 865 -17.15 -34.55 2.90
C GLY A 865 -16.43 -35.43 1.88
N LYS A 866 -17.13 -36.43 1.37
CA LYS A 866 -16.67 -37.24 0.23
C LYS A 866 -16.41 -36.34 -0.98
N GLY A 867 -15.20 -36.40 -1.53
CA GLY A 867 -14.75 -35.63 -2.70
C GLY A 867 -13.97 -34.35 -2.36
N ASP A 868 -13.96 -33.92 -1.09
CA ASP A 868 -13.28 -32.70 -0.64
C ASP A 868 -11.75 -32.85 -0.63
N ILE A 869 -11.08 -31.71 -0.76
CA ILE A 869 -9.61 -31.60 -0.76
C ILE A 869 -9.12 -31.22 0.64
N ILE A 870 -8.08 -31.91 1.10
CA ILE A 870 -7.42 -31.71 2.39
C ILE A 870 -5.97 -31.31 2.13
N ALA A 871 -5.57 -30.09 2.52
CA ALA A 871 -4.23 -29.57 2.30
C ALA A 871 -3.43 -29.51 3.61
N PHE A 872 -2.20 -30.03 3.59
CA PHE A 872 -1.24 -29.96 4.69
C PHE A 872 0.02 -29.21 4.25
N ILE A 873 0.60 -28.43 5.16
CA ILE A 873 1.89 -27.76 4.94
C ILE A 873 2.87 -28.24 6.00
N LEU A 874 3.89 -28.97 5.58
CA LEU A 874 5.00 -29.37 6.43
C LEU A 874 6.02 -28.24 6.49
N ASN A 875 6.57 -27.98 7.67
CA ASN A 875 7.68 -27.05 7.84
C ASN A 875 8.94 -27.85 8.17
N LEU A 876 9.89 -27.92 7.24
CA LEU A 876 10.99 -28.89 7.29
C LEU A 876 12.36 -28.21 7.30
N ASN A 877 13.30 -28.80 8.02
CA ASN A 877 14.73 -28.58 7.83
C ASN A 877 15.28 -29.67 6.92
N VAL A 878 16.17 -29.29 6.01
CA VAL A 878 16.83 -30.18 5.06
C VAL A 878 18.34 -30.06 5.29
N GLU A 879 18.98 -31.17 5.68
CA GLU A 879 20.42 -31.23 5.91
C GLU A 879 21.22 -31.35 4.60
N ALA A 880 22.53 -31.14 4.65
CA ALA A 880 23.40 -31.29 3.49
C ALA A 880 23.51 -32.78 3.09
N GLY A 881 23.58 -33.07 1.78
CA GLY A 881 23.81 -34.42 1.27
C GLY A 881 22.59 -35.36 1.30
N VAL A 882 21.39 -34.82 1.51
CA VAL A 882 20.13 -35.57 1.42
C VAL A 882 19.87 -36.05 -0.01
N ARG A 883 19.28 -37.24 -0.16
CA ARG A 883 18.97 -37.83 -1.47
C ARG A 883 17.86 -37.05 -2.19
N ASP A 884 17.95 -36.97 -3.51
CA ASP A 884 17.02 -36.21 -4.36
C ASP A 884 15.57 -36.71 -4.33
N ARG A 885 15.36 -38.00 -4.02
CA ARG A 885 14.04 -38.61 -3.93
C ARG A 885 13.95 -39.48 -2.68
N LEU A 886 12.99 -39.16 -1.83
CA LEU A 886 12.70 -39.85 -0.59
C LEU A 886 11.21 -40.18 -0.53
N GLN A 887 10.86 -41.14 0.33
CA GLN A 887 9.49 -41.45 0.67
C GLN A 887 9.33 -41.19 2.16
N ILE A 888 8.32 -40.39 2.50
CA ILE A 888 7.91 -40.14 3.87
C ILE A 888 6.72 -41.06 4.14
N THR A 889 6.83 -41.92 5.14
CA THR A 889 5.74 -42.80 5.56
C THR A 889 5.08 -42.25 6.80
N GLY A 890 3.77 -42.41 6.91
CA GLY A 890 3.03 -41.96 8.07
C GLY A 890 1.59 -42.42 8.04
N THR A 891 0.74 -41.73 8.80
CA THR A 891 -0.70 -42.00 8.86
C THR A 891 -1.51 -40.71 8.87
N ILE A 892 -2.69 -40.73 8.24
CA ILE A 892 -3.74 -39.74 8.49
C ILE A 892 -4.66 -40.31 9.56
N GLU A 893 -4.75 -39.62 10.70
CA GLU A 893 -5.70 -39.94 11.77
C GLU A 893 -6.93 -39.05 11.62
N PHE A 894 -8.14 -39.60 11.74
CA PHE A 894 -9.38 -38.82 11.62
C PHE A 894 -10.54 -39.49 12.35
N VAL A 895 -11.63 -38.74 12.54
CA VAL A 895 -12.90 -39.25 13.09
C VAL A 895 -13.95 -39.30 11.96
N ASP A 896 -14.58 -40.46 11.78
CA ASP A 896 -15.59 -40.68 10.75
C ASP A 896 -17.00 -40.21 11.17
N HIS A 897 -17.97 -40.46 10.30
CA HIS A 897 -19.39 -40.11 10.47
C HIS A 897 -20.11 -40.91 11.57
N TRP A 898 -19.52 -42.00 12.07
CA TRP A 898 -20.00 -42.75 13.24
C TRP A 898 -19.33 -42.29 14.54
N GLY A 899 -18.36 -41.38 14.48
CA GLY A 899 -17.55 -40.96 15.62
C GLY A 899 -16.38 -41.91 15.93
N SER A 900 -16.09 -42.86 15.04
CA SER A 900 -15.00 -43.82 15.17
C SER A 900 -13.68 -43.22 14.71
N THR A 901 -12.59 -43.51 15.41
CA THR A 901 -11.25 -43.00 15.06
C THR A 901 -10.51 -43.98 14.18
N TYR A 902 -10.05 -43.51 13.02
CA TYR A 902 -9.26 -44.30 12.07
C TYR A 902 -7.85 -43.77 11.93
N ARG A 903 -6.91 -44.67 11.61
CA ARG A 903 -5.53 -44.34 11.26
C ARG A 903 -5.17 -44.99 9.94
N GLN A 904 -5.09 -44.19 8.88
CA GLN A 904 -4.84 -44.70 7.55
C GLN A 904 -3.38 -44.47 7.14
N PRO A 905 -2.59 -45.51 6.80
CA PRO A 905 -1.22 -45.32 6.33
C PRO A 905 -1.17 -44.51 5.02
N VAL A 906 -0.17 -43.65 4.93
CA VAL A 906 0.14 -42.84 3.74
C VAL A 906 1.63 -42.91 3.41
N SER A 907 1.94 -42.90 2.12
CA SER A 907 3.30 -42.78 1.59
C SER A 907 3.38 -41.56 0.70
N ILE A 908 4.30 -40.66 1.02
CA ILE A 908 4.38 -39.33 0.44
C ILE A 908 5.75 -39.17 -0.23
N PRO A 909 5.80 -38.85 -1.53
CA PRO A 909 7.06 -38.54 -2.19
C PRO A 909 7.59 -37.20 -1.66
N LEU A 910 8.90 -37.15 -1.38
CA LEU A 910 9.65 -35.94 -1.09
C LEU A 910 10.77 -35.83 -2.13
N ILE A 911 10.70 -34.83 -2.99
CA ILE A 911 11.65 -34.59 -4.07
C ILE A 911 12.45 -33.33 -3.73
N ILE A 912 13.78 -33.43 -3.73
CA ILE A 912 14.72 -32.33 -3.46
C ILE A 912 15.67 -32.23 -4.66
N ARG A 913 15.44 -31.27 -5.56
CA ARG A 913 16.32 -31.04 -6.72
C ARG A 913 17.32 -29.92 -6.50
N GLY A 914 17.14 -29.15 -5.43
CA GLY A 914 18.05 -28.06 -5.10
C GLY A 914 17.82 -26.80 -5.92
N SER A 915 18.25 -25.67 -5.38
CA SER A 915 18.26 -24.38 -6.09
C SER A 915 19.54 -23.61 -5.71
N PRO A 916 20.10 -22.77 -6.58
CA PRO A 916 21.14 -21.84 -6.17
C PRO A 916 20.61 -20.88 -5.08
N VAL A 917 21.43 -20.61 -4.06
CA VAL A 917 21.15 -19.55 -3.06
C VAL A 917 21.71 -18.23 -3.53
N LEU A 918 22.93 -18.27 -4.03
CA LEU A 918 23.71 -17.14 -4.48
C LEU A 918 24.21 -17.42 -5.89
N ILE A 919 24.13 -16.40 -6.73
CA ILE A 919 24.83 -16.33 -7.99
C ILE A 919 25.71 -15.09 -7.90
N GLU A 920 27.01 -15.30 -7.98
CA GLU A 920 28.00 -14.24 -7.87
C GLU A 920 28.11 -13.51 -9.20
N VAL A 921 28.29 -12.19 -9.14
CA VAL A 921 28.47 -11.36 -10.32
C VAL A 921 29.78 -10.60 -10.16
N ASN A 922 30.74 -10.92 -11.02
CA ASN A 922 32.06 -10.31 -11.06
C ASN A 922 32.27 -9.55 -12.37
N VAL A 923 33.06 -8.49 -12.35
CA VAL A 923 33.49 -7.81 -13.57
C VAL A 923 34.81 -8.45 -14.02
N THR A 924 34.86 -9.06 -15.20
CA THR A 924 36.07 -9.76 -15.68
C THR A 924 37.18 -8.80 -16.09
N SER A 925 36.79 -7.69 -16.72
CA SER A 925 37.67 -6.56 -17.01
C SER A 925 37.08 -5.31 -16.37
N PRO A 926 37.61 -4.85 -15.23
CA PRO A 926 37.15 -3.62 -14.61
C PRO A 926 37.54 -2.40 -15.44
N LEU A 927 38.14 -2.52 -16.63
CA LEU A 927 38.46 -1.41 -17.52
C LEU A 927 37.52 -1.41 -18.73
N ILE A 928 36.71 -0.35 -18.86
CA ILE A 928 35.92 -0.04 -20.05
C ILE A 928 36.76 0.89 -20.93
N VAL A 929 37.07 0.42 -22.13
CA VAL A 929 37.72 1.23 -23.17
C VAL A 929 36.66 1.64 -24.17
N PHE A 930 36.42 2.94 -24.31
CA PHE A 930 35.51 3.47 -25.32
C PHE A 930 36.28 3.79 -26.60
N ASN A 931 35.85 3.20 -27.71
CA ASN A 931 36.31 3.52 -29.05
C ASN A 931 35.12 4.12 -29.80
N ASN A 932 35.26 5.35 -30.32
CA ASN A 932 34.18 6.09 -30.99
C ASN A 932 32.87 6.18 -30.17
N GLY A 933 32.97 6.34 -28.85
CA GLY A 933 31.80 6.50 -27.96
C GLY A 933 31.15 5.20 -27.49
N THR A 934 31.56 4.04 -27.99
CA THR A 934 31.08 2.72 -27.55
C THR A 934 32.19 1.92 -26.86
N GLY A 935 31.87 1.23 -25.78
CA GLY A 935 32.78 0.40 -25.01
C GLY A 935 32.13 -0.92 -24.65
N MET A 936 32.92 -1.87 -24.14
CA MET A 936 32.43 -3.18 -23.73
C MET A 936 32.64 -3.36 -22.23
N LEU A 937 31.57 -3.77 -21.53
CA LEU A 937 31.61 -4.26 -20.16
C LEU A 937 31.36 -5.77 -20.18
N GLU A 938 32.26 -6.53 -19.57
CA GLU A 938 32.12 -7.97 -19.44
C GLU A 938 31.83 -8.33 -17.98
N LEU A 939 30.73 -9.06 -17.78
CA LEU A 939 30.31 -9.59 -16.49
C LEU A 939 30.45 -11.11 -16.49
N GLU A 940 31.15 -11.66 -15.50
CA GLU A 940 31.14 -13.09 -15.20
C GLU A 940 30.07 -13.36 -14.15
N ILE A 941 29.13 -14.22 -14.53
CA ILE A 941 28.14 -14.76 -13.62
C ILE A 941 28.60 -16.13 -13.21
N ASN A 942 28.94 -16.28 -11.94
CA ASN A 942 29.43 -17.52 -11.35
C ASN A 942 28.33 -18.17 -10.50
N ASN A 943 28.02 -19.43 -10.79
CA ASN A 943 27.14 -20.24 -9.95
C ASN A 943 28.00 -21.17 -9.09
N PRO A 944 28.36 -20.76 -7.85
CA PRO A 944 29.18 -21.58 -6.96
C PRO A 944 28.41 -22.76 -6.35
N SER A 945 27.10 -22.86 -6.58
CA SER A 945 26.29 -23.96 -6.06
C SER A 945 26.40 -25.20 -6.94
N SER A 946 26.13 -26.38 -6.39
CA SER A 946 25.99 -27.62 -7.15
C SER A 946 24.70 -27.69 -7.99
N TYR A 947 23.81 -26.72 -7.87
CA TYR A 947 22.47 -26.73 -8.49
C TYR A 947 22.40 -25.76 -9.66
N SER A 948 21.68 -26.15 -10.71
CA SER A 948 21.56 -25.32 -11.92
C SER A 948 20.49 -24.24 -11.76
N ALA A 949 20.72 -23.06 -12.33
CA ALA A 949 19.71 -22.03 -12.52
C ALA A 949 19.16 -22.11 -13.96
N TYR A 950 17.86 -21.92 -14.14
CA TYR A 950 17.19 -22.01 -15.44
C TYR A 950 16.61 -20.65 -15.83
N GLU A 951 16.54 -20.37 -17.13
CA GLU A 951 15.99 -19.12 -17.66
C GLU A 951 16.53 -17.86 -16.96
N VAL A 952 17.85 -17.74 -16.90
CA VAL A 952 18.52 -16.66 -16.19
C VAL A 952 18.51 -15.39 -17.04
N TYR A 953 17.77 -14.38 -16.61
CA TYR A 953 17.81 -13.02 -17.13
C TYR A 953 18.74 -12.17 -16.30
N VAL A 954 19.54 -11.36 -16.98
CA VAL A 954 20.58 -10.54 -16.37
C VAL A 954 20.38 -9.13 -16.90
N ALA A 955 19.76 -8.29 -16.08
CA ALA A 955 19.51 -6.90 -16.38
C ALA A 955 20.61 -6.01 -15.78
N LEU A 956 21.15 -5.10 -16.57
CA LEU A 956 22.20 -4.17 -16.20
C LEU A 956 21.67 -2.73 -16.21
N THR A 957 21.59 -2.10 -15.05
CA THR A 957 21.05 -0.74 -14.90
C THR A 957 22.16 0.21 -14.44
N PRO A 958 22.40 1.34 -15.15
CA PRO A 958 23.44 2.28 -14.73
C PRO A 958 23.06 2.99 -13.43
N LEU A 959 23.98 3.01 -12.46
CA LEU A 959 23.89 3.82 -11.24
C LEU A 959 24.57 5.19 -11.41
N THR A 960 25.58 5.25 -12.28
CA THR A 960 26.27 6.49 -12.65
C THR A 960 25.96 6.85 -14.10
N GLY A 961 25.82 8.15 -14.38
CA GLY A 961 25.38 8.63 -15.71
C GLY A 961 26.43 8.59 -16.81
N ASN A 962 27.67 8.16 -16.54
CA ASN A 962 28.83 8.26 -17.45
C ASN A 962 29.00 7.08 -18.42
N ALA A 963 28.29 5.96 -18.20
CA ALA A 963 28.28 4.82 -19.12
C ALA A 963 26.88 4.17 -19.13
N VAL A 964 26.23 4.14 -20.29
CA VAL A 964 24.85 3.68 -20.44
C VAL A 964 24.81 2.38 -21.25
N PRO A 965 24.24 1.27 -20.75
CA PRO A 965 24.21 0.01 -21.48
C PRO A 965 23.23 0.02 -22.64
N GLN A 966 23.68 -0.43 -23.81
CA GLN A 966 22.87 -0.66 -25.00
C GLN A 966 22.47 -2.13 -25.06
N GLY A 967 21.16 -2.41 -24.90
CA GLY A 967 20.67 -3.79 -24.72
C GLY A 967 20.97 -4.33 -23.32
N ASN A 968 20.33 -3.71 -22.33
CA ASN A 968 20.57 -3.92 -20.90
C ASN A 968 20.16 -5.28 -20.35
N VAL A 969 19.47 -6.15 -21.11
CA VAL A 969 19.06 -7.48 -20.65
C VAL A 969 19.72 -8.57 -21.49
N LYS A 970 20.30 -9.57 -20.82
CA LYS A 970 20.83 -10.80 -21.44
C LYS A 970 20.09 -12.01 -20.88
N TYR A 971 19.97 -13.05 -21.68
CA TYR A 971 19.29 -14.30 -21.33
C TYR A 971 20.25 -15.48 -21.45
N VAL A 972 20.28 -16.32 -20.42
CA VAL A 972 21.04 -17.58 -20.36
C VAL A 972 20.05 -18.71 -20.09
N PRO A 973 19.82 -19.65 -21.03
CA PRO A 973 18.80 -20.69 -20.88
C PRO A 973 19.00 -21.57 -19.65
N VAL A 974 20.25 -21.95 -19.37
CA VAL A 974 20.65 -22.72 -18.18
C VAL A 974 22.05 -22.27 -17.76
N LEU A 975 22.23 -21.97 -16.48
CA LEU A 975 23.52 -21.77 -15.83
C LEU A 975 23.79 -22.97 -14.89
N PRO A 976 24.51 -23.99 -15.35
CA PRO A 976 24.75 -25.19 -14.56
C PRO A 976 25.48 -24.90 -13.23
N GLY A 977 25.32 -25.80 -12.26
CA GLY A 977 26.05 -25.72 -11.00
C GLY A 977 27.57 -25.82 -11.21
N ASN A 978 28.34 -25.10 -10.40
CA ASN A 978 29.81 -25.00 -10.49
C ASN A 978 30.31 -24.51 -11.86
N THR A 979 29.53 -23.68 -12.55
CA THR A 979 29.93 -23.09 -13.83
C THR A 979 29.84 -21.58 -13.80
N ARG A 980 30.51 -20.97 -14.78
CA ARG A 980 30.55 -19.52 -14.98
C ARG A 980 30.21 -19.17 -16.42
N GLN A 981 29.49 -18.07 -16.59
CA GLN A 981 29.08 -17.54 -17.89
C GLN A 981 29.54 -16.09 -18.01
N ILE A 982 30.26 -15.76 -19.08
CA ILE A 982 30.65 -14.38 -19.38
C ILE A 982 29.58 -13.76 -20.29
N LEU A 983 29.05 -12.61 -19.86
CA LEU A 983 28.08 -11.81 -20.58
C LEU A 983 28.70 -10.48 -20.97
N ARG A 984 28.50 -10.10 -22.22
CA ARG A 984 29.07 -8.90 -22.82
C ARG A 984 27.99 -7.86 -23.03
N TYR A 985 28.15 -6.71 -22.40
CA TYR A 985 27.28 -5.54 -22.53
C TYR A 985 28.03 -4.46 -23.31
N GLU A 986 27.40 -3.98 -24.37
CA GLU A 986 27.84 -2.76 -25.02
C GLU A 986 27.39 -1.59 -24.17
N VAL A 987 28.28 -0.65 -23.91
CA VAL A 987 28.02 0.57 -23.15
C VAL A 987 28.37 1.77 -24.00
N VAL A 988 27.53 2.79 -23.96
CA VAL A 988 27.75 4.06 -24.65
C VAL A 988 28.28 5.07 -23.63
N TYR A 989 29.35 5.75 -24.01
CA TYR A 989 29.93 6.81 -23.20
C TYR A 989 28.97 7.99 -23.18
N ASN A 990 28.58 8.42 -21.98
CA ASN A 990 27.74 9.59 -21.82
C ASN A 990 28.59 10.67 -21.11
N PRO A 991 29.02 11.72 -21.84
CA PRO A 991 29.90 12.76 -21.31
C PRO A 991 29.11 13.73 -20.42
N VAL A 992 28.63 13.27 -19.27
CA VAL A 992 28.08 14.16 -18.24
C VAL A 992 29.24 14.67 -17.39
N SER A 993 29.63 15.91 -17.59
CA SER A 993 30.60 16.60 -16.74
C SER A 993 29.98 16.89 -15.37
N ILE A 994 30.58 16.41 -14.28
CA ILE A 994 30.25 16.91 -12.94
C ILE A 994 31.06 18.20 -12.76
N SER A 995 30.40 19.33 -12.58
CA SER A 995 31.07 20.57 -12.17
C SER A 995 31.44 20.44 -10.71
N VAL A 996 32.71 20.15 -10.44
CA VAL A 996 33.28 20.33 -9.10
C VAL A 996 33.81 21.76 -9.10
N GLY A 997 33.46 22.57 -8.09
CA GLY A 997 33.64 24.03 -8.11
C GLY A 997 35.00 24.54 -8.62
N ALA A 998 34.99 25.79 -9.12
CA ALA A 998 36.12 26.53 -9.70
C ALA A 998 36.62 26.02 -11.09
N GLY A 999 35.70 25.82 -12.04
CA GLY A 999 36.05 25.69 -13.46
C GLY A 999 36.67 24.35 -13.88
N VAL A 1000 36.61 23.32 -13.03
CA VAL A 1000 37.10 21.98 -13.33
C VAL A 1000 35.91 21.06 -13.60
N SER A 1001 35.70 20.71 -14.87
CA SER A 1001 34.80 19.62 -15.26
C SER A 1001 35.51 18.29 -15.03
N ALA A 1002 35.08 17.51 -14.03
CA ALA A 1002 35.58 16.15 -13.82
C ALA A 1002 34.55 15.15 -14.36
N THR A 1003 34.90 14.41 -15.40
CA THR A 1003 34.19 13.18 -15.76
C THR A 1003 34.64 12.07 -14.79
N PRO A 1004 33.72 11.46 -14.02
CA PRO A 1004 34.09 10.39 -13.10
C PRO A 1004 34.72 9.24 -13.89
N SER A 1005 35.92 8.81 -13.46
CA SER A 1005 36.70 7.76 -14.09
C SER A 1005 36.22 6.34 -13.73
N SER A 1006 35.09 6.22 -13.02
CA SER A 1006 34.44 4.95 -12.70
C SER A 1006 32.93 5.01 -13.02
N ALA A 1007 32.41 3.93 -13.59
CA ALA A 1007 31.00 3.68 -13.82
C ALA A 1007 30.50 2.57 -12.87
N ALA A 1008 29.36 2.79 -12.23
CA ALA A 1008 28.70 1.79 -11.38
C ALA A 1008 27.38 1.34 -12.00
N PHE A 1009 27.04 0.07 -11.81
CA PHE A 1009 25.84 -0.56 -12.34
C PHE A 1009 25.18 -1.46 -11.30
N THR A 1010 23.85 -1.54 -11.32
CA THR A 1010 23.08 -2.61 -10.66
C THR A 1010 22.86 -3.74 -11.64
N VAL A 1011 23.21 -4.96 -11.26
CA VAL A 1011 22.96 -6.20 -11.99
C VAL A 1011 21.83 -6.94 -11.31
N THR A 1012 20.67 -7.00 -11.95
CA THR A 1012 19.51 -7.76 -11.50
C THR A 1012 19.49 -9.11 -12.21
N LEU A 1013 19.66 -10.18 -11.44
CA LEU A 1013 19.52 -11.57 -11.87
C LEU A 1013 18.11 -12.05 -11.58
N ILE A 1014 17.41 -12.56 -12.59
CA ILE A 1014 16.10 -13.19 -12.45
C ILE A 1014 16.22 -14.60 -13.02
N TYR A 1015 15.95 -15.64 -12.24
CA TYR A 1015 16.07 -17.02 -12.71
C TYR A 1015 15.00 -17.93 -12.13
N LYS A 1016 14.77 -19.06 -12.78
CA LYS A 1016 13.90 -20.14 -12.30
C LYS A 1016 14.72 -21.28 -11.71
N ASP A 1017 14.16 -21.92 -10.70
CA ASP A 1017 14.67 -23.19 -10.18
C ASP A 1017 14.07 -24.41 -10.92
N PRO A 1018 14.47 -25.66 -10.61
CA PRO A 1018 13.91 -26.87 -11.25
C PRO A 1018 12.40 -27.08 -11.08
N SER A 1019 11.77 -26.38 -10.12
CA SER A 1019 10.32 -26.39 -9.90
C SER A 1019 9.59 -25.26 -10.64
N GLY A 1020 10.33 -24.38 -11.32
CA GLY A 1020 9.80 -23.23 -12.03
C GLY A 1020 9.61 -21.98 -11.17
N TYR A 1021 10.04 -22.01 -9.90
CA TYR A 1021 9.92 -20.87 -8.98
C TYR A 1021 10.92 -19.78 -9.36
N VAL A 1022 10.45 -18.54 -9.48
CA VAL A 1022 11.26 -17.38 -9.91
C VAL A 1022 11.95 -16.75 -8.71
N LYS A 1023 13.27 -16.59 -8.78
CA LYS A 1023 14.11 -15.88 -7.82
C LYS A 1023 14.70 -14.63 -8.46
N MET A 1024 14.88 -13.58 -7.66
CA MET A 1024 15.48 -12.32 -8.07
C MET A 1024 16.60 -11.92 -7.10
N LEU A 1025 17.76 -11.52 -7.63
CA LEU A 1025 18.92 -11.05 -6.86
C LEU A 1025 19.47 -9.76 -7.48
N ASN A 1026 19.77 -8.76 -6.67
CA ASN A 1026 20.41 -7.53 -7.11
C ASN A 1026 21.85 -7.48 -6.59
N ASN A 1027 22.82 -7.26 -7.48
CA ASN A 1027 24.22 -7.04 -7.17
C ASN A 1027 24.66 -5.67 -7.69
N THR A 1028 25.61 -5.02 -7.03
CA THR A 1028 26.21 -3.77 -7.52
C THR A 1028 27.62 -4.05 -8.01
N VAL A 1029 27.94 -3.63 -9.22
CA VAL A 1029 29.27 -3.76 -9.82
C VAL A 1029 29.81 -2.40 -10.26
N ALA A 1030 31.13 -2.25 -10.24
CA ALA A 1030 31.80 -1.04 -10.69
C ALA A 1030 32.90 -1.38 -11.69
N ALA A 1031 33.07 -0.52 -12.70
CA ALA A 1031 34.12 -0.59 -13.69
C ALA A 1031 34.76 0.80 -13.86
N VAL A 1032 36.06 0.82 -14.05
CA VAL A 1032 36.90 1.97 -14.40
C VAL A 1032 36.78 2.29 -15.88
N ILE A 1033 36.63 3.56 -16.22
CA ILE A 1033 36.68 4.05 -17.60
C ILE A 1033 38.11 4.45 -17.92
N LYS A 1034 38.67 3.94 -19.02
CA LYS A 1034 40.00 4.34 -19.51
C LYS A 1034 40.00 5.85 -19.79
N PRO A 1035 40.90 6.64 -19.17
CA PRO A 1035 41.00 8.07 -19.44
C PRO A 1035 41.39 8.33 -20.91
N PHE A 1036 40.80 9.36 -21.51
CA PHE A 1036 41.06 9.76 -22.90
C PHE A 1036 42.15 10.83 -22.94
N ILE A 1037 43.40 10.40 -22.83
CA ILE A 1037 44.58 11.26 -22.91
C ILE A 1037 45.21 11.09 -24.29
N GLU A 1038 45.32 12.18 -25.05
CA GLU A 1038 45.97 12.19 -26.36
C GLU A 1038 46.99 13.32 -26.41
N LEU A 1039 48.27 12.96 -26.33
CA LEU A 1039 49.36 13.91 -26.42
C LEU A 1039 49.91 13.98 -27.84
N GLN A 1040 50.07 15.19 -28.37
CA GLN A 1040 50.64 15.43 -29.69
C GLN A 1040 51.82 16.39 -29.60
N VAL A 1041 52.95 16.01 -30.18
CA VAL A 1041 54.12 16.89 -30.30
C VAL A 1041 53.92 17.74 -31.55
N ALA A 1042 54.00 19.07 -31.40
CA ALA A 1042 53.82 20.02 -32.49
C ALA A 1042 54.74 19.74 -33.67
N ASP A 1043 54.24 20.01 -34.88
CA ASP A 1043 55.01 19.81 -36.12
C ASP A 1043 56.14 20.84 -36.29
N GLU A 1044 56.03 21.98 -35.61
CA GLU A 1044 57.05 23.04 -35.56
C GLU A 1044 58.27 22.68 -34.67
N THR A 1045 58.28 21.46 -34.09
CA THR A 1045 59.39 20.98 -33.25
C THR A 1045 60.66 20.88 -34.10
N ASN A 1046 61.66 21.67 -33.75
CA ASN A 1046 62.92 21.75 -34.50
C ASN A 1046 64.12 21.30 -33.67
N ALA A 1047 65.01 20.54 -34.30
CA ALA A 1047 66.26 20.08 -33.75
C ALA A 1047 67.43 20.79 -34.47
N LYS A 1048 68.27 21.50 -33.73
CA LYS A 1048 69.41 22.27 -34.25
C LYS A 1048 70.70 21.74 -33.67
N TYR A 1049 71.69 21.49 -34.51
CA TYR A 1049 73.03 21.11 -34.09
C TYR A 1049 74.04 22.20 -34.43
N SER A 1050 74.78 22.66 -33.42
CA SER A 1050 75.83 23.66 -33.54
C SER A 1050 76.92 23.41 -32.51
N ASP A 1051 78.17 23.36 -32.95
CA ASP A 1051 79.38 23.28 -32.10
C ASP A 1051 79.31 22.22 -30.98
N GLY A 1052 79.01 20.97 -31.36
CA GLY A 1052 78.99 19.85 -30.42
C GLY A 1052 77.74 19.77 -29.53
N VAL A 1053 76.74 20.65 -29.72
CA VAL A 1053 75.48 20.67 -28.96
C VAL A 1053 74.29 20.47 -29.90
N LEU A 1054 73.44 19.50 -29.57
CA LEU A 1054 72.11 19.32 -30.18
C LEU A 1054 71.05 19.91 -29.24
N THR A 1055 70.30 20.88 -29.74
CA THR A 1055 69.18 21.52 -29.04
C THR A 1055 67.88 21.22 -29.77
N VAL A 1056 66.88 20.71 -29.05
CA VAL A 1056 65.52 20.45 -29.58
C VAL A 1056 64.52 21.32 -28.84
N ASN A 1057 63.75 22.10 -29.59
CA ASN A 1057 62.65 22.93 -29.06
C ASN A 1057 61.34 22.48 -29.69
N GLY A 1058 60.28 22.34 -28.89
CA GLY A 1058 58.96 21.97 -29.38
C GLY A 1058 57.85 22.32 -28.40
N LEU A 1059 56.61 22.15 -28.88
CA LEU A 1059 55.39 22.27 -28.08
C LEU A 1059 54.73 20.90 -27.98
N LEU A 1060 54.09 20.64 -26.84
CA LEU A 1060 53.31 19.44 -26.58
C LEU A 1060 51.86 19.85 -26.29
N TYR A 1061 50.91 19.28 -27.02
CA TYR A 1061 49.47 19.48 -26.85
C TYR A 1061 48.85 18.29 -26.14
N ASN A 1062 47.87 18.52 -25.27
CA ASN A 1062 46.92 17.49 -24.85
C ASN A 1062 45.58 17.74 -25.54
N VAL A 1063 45.33 17.02 -26.64
CA VAL A 1063 44.06 17.13 -27.41
C VAL A 1063 42.98 16.18 -26.88
N GLY A 1064 43.29 15.39 -25.85
CA GLY A 1064 42.33 14.52 -25.17
C GLY A 1064 41.38 15.27 -24.22
N VAL A 1065 40.44 14.53 -23.62
CA VAL A 1065 39.47 15.04 -22.62
C VAL A 1065 39.85 14.69 -21.18
N SER A 1066 41.07 14.20 -20.94
CA SER A 1066 41.59 13.85 -19.62
C SER A 1066 43.02 14.39 -19.41
N GLN A 1067 43.35 14.77 -18.18
CA GLN A 1067 44.67 15.32 -17.80
C GLN A 1067 45.76 14.25 -17.94
N ALA A 1068 46.90 14.60 -18.54
CA ALA A 1068 48.09 13.77 -18.57
C ALA A 1068 48.98 14.13 -17.38
N ARG A 1069 49.26 13.19 -16.48
CA ARG A 1069 50.03 13.44 -15.27
C ARG A 1069 51.51 13.13 -15.45
N SER A 1070 52.37 13.87 -14.75
CA SER A 1070 53.82 13.63 -14.69
C SER A 1070 54.47 13.45 -16.06
N VAL A 1071 54.10 14.31 -17.01
CA VAL A 1071 54.63 14.28 -18.37
C VAL A 1071 56.13 14.53 -18.34
N MET A 1072 56.91 13.65 -18.98
CA MET A 1072 58.36 13.74 -19.13
C MET A 1072 58.71 13.66 -20.61
N VAL A 1073 59.60 14.54 -21.07
CA VAL A 1073 60.10 14.52 -22.44
C VAL A 1073 61.56 14.11 -22.41
N PHE A 1074 61.89 13.06 -23.16
CA PHE A 1074 63.22 12.52 -23.36
C PHE A 1074 63.68 12.83 -24.78
N LEU A 1075 64.93 13.20 -24.92
CA LEU A 1075 65.61 13.35 -26.19
C LEU A 1075 66.74 12.32 -26.23
N LYS A 1076 66.69 11.44 -27.23
CA LYS A 1076 67.66 10.38 -27.46
C LYS A 1076 68.36 10.58 -28.79
N TYR A 1077 69.68 10.49 -28.78
CA TYR A 1077 70.53 10.61 -29.96
C TYR A 1077 71.77 9.72 -29.81
N GLY A 1078 71.82 8.63 -30.57
CA GLY A 1078 72.79 7.54 -30.37
C GLY A 1078 72.62 6.90 -28.98
N ASP A 1079 73.74 6.74 -28.26
CA ASP A 1079 73.76 6.20 -26.88
C ASP A 1079 73.50 7.27 -25.80
N LYS A 1080 73.28 8.53 -26.18
CA LYS A 1080 73.04 9.63 -25.23
C LYS A 1080 71.57 9.97 -25.11
N GLU A 1081 71.14 10.21 -23.88
CA GLU A 1081 69.77 10.53 -23.51
C GLU A 1081 69.73 11.68 -22.49
N VAL A 1082 68.82 12.63 -22.68
CA VAL A 1082 68.53 13.71 -21.74
C VAL A 1082 67.02 13.81 -21.55
N LYS A 1083 66.55 14.18 -20.36
CA LYS A 1083 65.12 14.26 -20.05
C LYS A 1083 64.76 15.52 -19.27
N THR A 1084 63.51 15.97 -19.39
CA THR A 1084 62.92 17.06 -18.61
C THR A 1084 61.51 16.68 -18.12
N LEU A 1085 61.15 17.13 -16.91
CA LEU A 1085 59.81 16.96 -16.33
C LEU A 1085 58.97 18.19 -16.65
N MET A 1086 57.83 17.99 -17.28
CA MET A 1086 56.85 19.01 -17.65
C MET A 1086 55.79 19.27 -16.57
N GLY A 1087 55.52 18.29 -15.70
CA GLY A 1087 54.40 18.33 -14.77
C GLY A 1087 53.13 17.73 -15.37
N ASP A 1088 51.97 18.13 -14.86
CA ASP A 1088 50.65 17.66 -15.35
C ASP A 1088 50.18 18.59 -16.49
N LEU A 1089 49.61 18.02 -17.56
CA LEU A 1089 49.12 18.72 -18.74
C LEU A 1089 47.60 18.53 -18.90
N ASP A 1090 46.85 19.60 -18.70
CA ASP A 1090 45.38 19.61 -18.71
C ASP A 1090 44.77 19.38 -20.11
N PRO A 1091 43.54 18.85 -20.21
CA PRO A 1091 42.82 18.75 -21.48
C PRO A 1091 42.75 20.09 -22.23
N GLY A 1092 43.04 20.10 -23.52
CA GLY A 1092 43.02 21.31 -24.36
C GLY A 1092 44.15 22.31 -24.10
N SER A 1093 45.16 21.96 -23.28
CA SER A 1093 46.30 22.82 -22.96
C SER A 1093 47.56 22.50 -23.79
N GLN A 1094 48.50 23.44 -23.83
CA GLN A 1094 49.80 23.31 -24.51
C GLN A 1094 50.96 23.66 -23.58
N SER A 1095 52.10 22.96 -23.70
CA SER A 1095 53.31 23.26 -22.92
C SER A 1095 54.60 23.15 -23.74
N PRO A 1096 55.52 24.15 -23.68
CA PRO A 1096 56.79 24.13 -24.41
C PRO A 1096 57.90 23.35 -23.69
N PHE A 1097 58.72 22.57 -24.43
CA PHE A 1097 59.99 21.99 -23.95
C PHE A 1097 61.19 22.51 -24.73
N ARG A 1098 62.33 22.48 -24.03
CA ARG A 1098 63.68 22.57 -24.62
C ARG A 1098 64.58 21.51 -23.99
N LEU A 1099 65.28 20.75 -24.82
CA LEU A 1099 66.23 19.71 -24.41
C LEU A 1099 67.57 19.89 -25.14
N GLU A 1100 68.68 19.65 -24.44
CA GLU A 1100 70.03 19.83 -24.99
C GLU A 1100 70.95 18.64 -24.67
N ILE A 1101 71.62 18.10 -25.68
CA ILE A 1101 72.69 17.11 -25.53
C ILE A 1101 74.01 17.75 -25.97
N ARG A 1102 74.97 17.85 -25.05
CA ARG A 1102 76.28 18.47 -25.27
C ARG A 1102 77.37 17.44 -25.53
N ASN A 1103 78.47 17.87 -26.15
CA ASN A 1103 79.66 17.07 -26.47
C ASN A 1103 79.35 15.86 -27.36
N ILE A 1104 78.57 16.04 -28.43
CA ILE A 1104 78.24 14.97 -29.39
C ILE A 1104 78.82 15.26 -30.77
N GLY A 1105 79.26 14.20 -31.46
CA GLY A 1105 79.52 14.25 -32.91
C GLY A 1105 78.23 13.92 -33.67
N LEU A 1106 78.01 14.60 -34.80
CA LEU A 1106 76.86 14.31 -35.64
C LEU A 1106 77.06 12.94 -36.34
N THR A 1107 76.31 11.92 -35.93
CA THR A 1107 76.41 10.54 -36.45
C THR A 1107 75.13 10.10 -37.17
N ASN A 1108 73.98 10.69 -36.84
CA ASN A 1108 72.68 10.45 -37.47
C ASN A 1108 72.05 11.79 -37.89
N GLU A 1109 71.20 11.77 -38.91
CA GLU A 1109 70.49 12.97 -39.40
C GLU A 1109 69.19 13.27 -38.61
N THR A 1110 68.78 12.36 -37.72
CA THR A 1110 67.58 12.47 -36.91
C THR A 1110 67.88 12.22 -35.43
N CYS A 1111 67.08 12.82 -34.55
CA CYS A 1111 67.02 12.49 -33.13
C CYS A 1111 65.63 12.03 -32.75
N THR A 1112 65.54 11.20 -31.71
CA THR A 1112 64.28 10.62 -31.25
C THR A 1112 63.80 11.36 -30.01
N LEU A 1113 62.61 11.93 -30.08
CA LEU A 1113 61.89 12.47 -28.93
C LEU A 1113 60.96 11.40 -28.38
N ILE A 1114 61.01 11.12 -27.08
CA ILE A 1114 60.08 10.20 -26.41
C ILE A 1114 59.37 11.01 -25.32
N VAL A 1115 58.05 11.13 -25.39
CA VAL A 1115 57.26 11.75 -24.32
C VAL A 1115 56.63 10.62 -23.51
N SER A 1116 57.02 10.48 -22.25
CA SER A 1116 56.36 9.60 -21.28
C SER A 1116 55.35 10.38 -20.45
N TYR A 1117 54.21 9.79 -20.13
CA TYR A 1117 53.20 10.41 -19.27
C TYR A 1117 52.39 9.35 -18.53
N ARG A 1118 51.69 9.76 -17.48
CA ARG A 1118 50.84 8.87 -16.69
C ARG A 1118 49.38 9.29 -16.74
N ASP A 1119 48.48 8.32 -16.63
CA ASP A 1119 47.06 8.61 -16.44
C ASP A 1119 46.71 8.79 -14.94
N ASN A 1120 45.42 9.06 -14.66
CA ASN A 1120 44.91 9.20 -13.29
C ASN A 1120 45.04 7.92 -12.44
N PHE A 1121 45.30 6.77 -13.06
CA PHE A 1121 45.55 5.48 -12.41
C PHE A 1121 47.04 5.15 -12.32
N ASN A 1122 47.92 6.12 -12.63
CA ASN A 1122 49.38 6.02 -12.57
C ASN A 1122 49.97 5.00 -13.57
N VAL A 1123 49.23 4.65 -14.63
CA VAL A 1123 49.74 3.81 -15.73
C VAL A 1123 50.58 4.69 -16.66
N GLU A 1124 51.79 4.24 -17.00
CA GLU A 1124 52.75 4.99 -17.83
C GLU A 1124 52.60 4.65 -19.31
N TYR A 1125 52.52 5.69 -20.14
CA TYR A 1125 52.41 5.62 -21.60
C TYR A 1125 53.57 6.40 -22.21
N SER A 1126 53.96 6.07 -23.44
CA SER A 1126 54.96 6.84 -24.17
C SER A 1126 54.59 7.03 -25.65
N ILE A 1127 54.87 8.21 -26.17
CA ILE A 1127 54.81 8.52 -27.61
C ILE A 1127 56.23 8.84 -28.10
N THR A 1128 56.57 8.38 -29.29
CA THR A 1128 57.89 8.59 -29.89
C THR A 1128 57.74 9.35 -31.21
N LYS A 1129 58.51 10.42 -31.40
CA LYS A 1129 58.56 11.22 -32.63
C LYS A 1129 60.01 11.39 -33.07
N GLU A 1130 60.31 11.07 -34.32
CA GLU A 1130 61.61 11.37 -34.91
C GLU A 1130 61.62 12.81 -35.45
N VAL A 1131 62.69 13.53 -35.16
CA VAL A 1131 62.88 14.93 -35.55
C VAL A 1131 64.18 15.05 -36.34
N SER A 1132 64.12 15.64 -37.53
CA SER A 1132 65.30 15.86 -38.37
C SER A 1132 66.19 16.98 -37.83
N ILE A 1133 67.51 16.77 -37.83
CA ILE A 1133 68.49 17.69 -37.27
C ILE A 1133 69.00 18.64 -38.34
N THR A 1134 68.84 19.95 -38.12
CA THR A 1134 69.40 20.98 -38.98
C THR A 1134 70.77 21.41 -38.46
N VAL A 1135 71.82 21.23 -39.27
CA VAL A 1135 73.21 21.62 -38.93
C VAL A 1135 73.43 23.08 -39.27
N ILE A 1136 73.86 23.87 -38.29
CA ILE A 1136 74.17 25.29 -38.50
C ILE A 1136 75.69 25.41 -38.70
N GLN A 1137 76.15 25.70 -39.92
CA GLN A 1137 77.56 26.01 -40.20
C GLN A 1137 77.84 27.50 -39.97
N PRO A 1138 78.99 27.88 -39.35
CA PRO A 1138 79.38 29.27 -39.19
C PRO A 1138 79.79 29.89 -40.54
N SER A 1139 79.15 30.99 -40.94
CA SER A 1139 79.50 31.76 -42.15
C SER A 1139 80.80 32.57 -42.00
N PRO A 1140 81.56 32.80 -43.10
CA PRO A 1140 82.86 33.50 -43.09
C PRO A 1140 82.74 35.05 -43.05
N THR A 1141 83.75 35.68 -42.46
CA THR A 1141 83.86 37.11 -42.10
C THR A 1141 84.20 38.04 -43.28
N LEU A 1142 83.66 39.28 -43.29
CA LEU A 1142 84.12 40.41 -44.14
C LEU A 1142 84.27 41.74 -43.33
N THR A 1143 85.55 42.14 -43.16
CA THR A 1143 86.22 43.48 -43.13
C THR A 1143 85.70 44.73 -42.37
N THR A 1144 86.62 45.29 -41.56
CA THR A 1144 86.73 46.48 -40.64
C THR A 1144 87.00 47.85 -41.35
N PRO A 1145 87.13 49.08 -40.70
CA PRO A 1145 87.67 49.46 -39.34
C PRO A 1145 87.03 50.73 -38.65
N PRO A 1146 87.54 51.38 -37.53
CA PRO A 1146 88.63 51.07 -36.56
C PRO A 1146 88.29 51.19 -35.01
N THR A 1147 88.99 50.38 -34.16
CA THR A 1147 89.48 50.53 -32.73
C THR A 1147 88.65 51.15 -31.56
N PRO A 1148 89.02 50.96 -30.24
CA PRO A 1148 90.01 50.05 -29.61
C PRO A 1148 89.61 49.33 -28.28
N ALA A 1149 90.24 48.15 -28.08
CA ALA A 1149 90.79 47.54 -26.85
C ALA A 1149 89.94 47.29 -25.58
N GLN A 1150 89.96 46.03 -25.08
CA GLN A 1150 90.40 45.64 -23.71
C GLN A 1150 90.42 44.09 -23.53
N ILE A 1151 91.60 43.50 -23.29
CA ILE A 1151 92.13 42.89 -22.04
C ILE A 1151 91.62 41.46 -21.72
N PRO A 1152 92.52 40.46 -21.53
CA PRO A 1152 92.19 39.04 -21.32
C PRO A 1152 91.68 38.68 -19.92
N TYR A 1153 90.77 37.68 -19.87
CA TYR A 1153 90.01 37.13 -18.74
C TYR A 1153 90.80 36.61 -17.51
N ILE A 1154 92.14 36.65 -17.50
CA ILE A 1154 92.97 36.23 -16.36
C ILE A 1154 93.01 37.29 -15.24
N VAL A 1155 92.81 38.57 -15.58
CA VAL A 1155 92.69 39.66 -14.58
C VAL A 1155 91.35 39.60 -13.84
N ILE A 1156 90.29 39.09 -14.48
CA ILE A 1156 88.94 38.99 -13.91
C ILE A 1156 88.86 37.89 -12.85
N ILE A 1157 89.52 36.74 -13.05
CA ILE A 1157 89.55 35.66 -12.05
C ILE A 1157 90.36 36.08 -10.80
N ALA A 1158 91.45 36.82 -10.96
CA ALA A 1158 92.22 37.39 -9.85
C ALA A 1158 91.45 38.47 -9.07
N ILE A 1159 90.69 39.33 -9.77
CA ILE A 1159 89.83 40.35 -9.15
C ILE A 1159 88.63 39.73 -8.42
N ILE A 1160 88.03 38.65 -8.95
CA ILE A 1160 86.93 37.92 -8.29
C ILE A 1160 87.41 37.20 -7.02
N SER A 1161 88.62 36.60 -7.02
CA SER A 1161 89.21 36.03 -5.80
C SER A 1161 89.60 37.09 -4.76
N LEU A 1162 90.10 38.26 -5.18
CA LEU A 1162 90.42 39.38 -4.28
C LEU A 1162 89.15 40.08 -3.73
N PHE A 1163 88.08 40.11 -4.54
CA PHE A 1163 86.75 40.60 -4.15
C PHE A 1163 86.06 39.65 -3.15
N LEU A 1164 86.13 38.33 -3.35
CA LEU A 1164 85.60 37.34 -2.40
C LEU A 1164 86.34 37.35 -1.05
N VAL A 1165 87.67 37.57 -1.04
CA VAL A 1165 88.45 37.78 0.19
C VAL A 1165 88.12 39.13 0.86
N GLY A 1166 87.87 40.19 0.08
CA GLY A 1166 87.43 41.49 0.56
C GLY A 1166 86.02 41.47 1.15
N VAL A 1167 85.09 40.72 0.56
CA VAL A 1167 83.73 40.50 1.06
C VAL A 1167 83.75 39.63 2.33
N PHE A 1168 84.62 38.61 2.40
CA PHE A 1168 84.81 37.80 3.62
C PHE A 1168 85.39 38.63 4.79
N MET A 1169 86.32 39.56 4.52
CA MET A 1169 86.79 40.52 5.54
C MET A 1169 85.72 41.56 5.92
N LEU A 1170 84.86 41.99 4.98
CA LEU A 1170 83.76 42.93 5.25
C LEU A 1170 82.65 42.28 6.08
N ILE A 1171 82.34 41.00 5.84
CA ILE A 1171 81.40 40.19 6.65
C ILE A 1171 81.97 39.93 8.05
N TYR A 1172 83.28 39.63 8.19
CA TYR A 1172 83.95 39.52 9.50
C TYR A 1172 83.94 40.84 10.29
N ARG A 1173 84.05 41.99 9.60
CA ARG A 1173 84.03 43.33 10.19
C ARG A 1173 82.60 43.85 10.49
N LEU A 1174 81.58 43.32 9.84
CA LEU A 1174 80.16 43.60 10.11
C LEU A 1174 79.62 42.75 11.29
N LEU A 1175 80.05 41.49 11.39
CA LEU A 1175 79.74 40.60 12.53
C LEU A 1175 80.41 41.02 13.84
N SER A 1176 81.49 41.82 13.81
CA SER A 1176 82.12 42.38 15.02
C SER A 1176 81.48 43.67 15.54
N LYS A 1177 80.41 44.19 14.90
CA LYS A 1177 79.82 45.50 15.25
C LYS A 1177 78.35 45.48 15.68
N TYR A 1178 77.66 44.34 15.60
CA TYR A 1178 76.33 44.17 16.19
C TYR A 1178 76.29 42.94 17.10
N LYS A 1179 76.19 43.24 18.39
CA LYS A 1179 75.92 42.32 19.50
C LYS A 1179 74.39 42.17 19.62
N ILE A 1180 73.91 40.99 20.09
CA ILE A 1180 72.59 40.72 20.72
C ILE A 1180 71.46 40.43 19.69
N SER A 1181 70.59 39.42 19.79
CA SER A 1181 70.32 38.28 20.70
C SER A 1181 69.42 37.25 19.99
N MET A 1182 69.54 35.97 20.33
CA MET A 1182 68.45 34.98 20.15
C MET A 1182 67.27 35.31 21.08
N VAL A 1183 66.02 35.11 20.63
CA VAL A 1183 64.91 34.48 21.40
C VAL A 1183 63.85 33.91 20.44
N GLU A 1184 63.55 32.62 20.66
CA GLU A 1184 62.35 31.79 20.40
C GLU A 1184 61.10 32.38 19.68
N ARG A 1185 60.64 31.69 18.61
CA ARG A 1185 59.49 30.76 18.64
C ARG A 1185 59.34 29.98 17.35
#